data_AF-A0A4R8Q910-F1
#
_entry.id   AF-A0A4R8Q910-F1
#
_cell.length_a   1.000
_cell.length_b   1.000
_cell.length_c   1.000
_cell.angle_alpha   90.00
_cell.angle_beta   90.00
_cell.angle_gamma   90.00
#
_symmetry.space_group_name_H-M   'P 1'
#
loop_
_entity.id
_entity.type
_entity.pdbx_description
1 polymer ?
#
loop_
_entity_poly.entity_id
_entity_poly.type
_entity_poly.pdbx_seq_one_letter_code
_entity_poly.pdbx_strand_id
1 'polypeptide(L)'
;MASDTVSLLRTSSEAQALKIRECTTCRHQFSKAFGVPELWWKGYCRGANGHFGHETTYDDDGNTRGLNTWALFRIKLTNKYHPGYEWFKLNVFTHWSKATRQTVLIVFDLRPPTSSCIERVPTGESDPLFVVPDEQSYINPYWIYVRILEKVVTLQDAAVWSVRDIVRRTEKGRDHDAEQERQASIKSKPAPDYRHLHETARHAIHVSETLALAVKAAGRILAQHDTFKADSGNAQPDAAWRKAWQHTNGRLRFFEGMISSLLERSDSNKARLFNEIGLAFNMVSQFDSGISVDISRATQKDSEAMKTVAFLTLLFLPATIDDADQTSYSGKAPSPRTRPDYKDYTVGWVSALPLEMRAAKAMLDNIHEPLAKSPKDSNTYVFGDMCGHNVVIACLPSGQYGIAKAAIVANNMQWSFPCLAIRLMVGIGGGAPGRVDVRLGDVVVSHPEGPRTGVVQYDFAESAPKPAQSERWAAFLAALKFDQIDNRHSNIKMAHAKTCQWLAKHSDYSNWLKTNEFVKHHGILWISGKPGAGKSTIMKFAFARAKRKAAKNAAVLSFFFNARGEALEKTTEGMHRSLLLQLLEKLPELQTILDEAHSHVASAHASGSRDVTHLRNLFSTAVSNLGERQVTCFIDALDECAEDEVRQMLDFFEDLGQCAAQNNISFYVCFSSRHYPHMSVQYGLRLTLEDQVGHTQDLREYVCSKLDTGTNKQSEDITASILEKASGVFMWVVLVVDILNKEFDRGRMFAVKKRLSEIPPGLSELFMNILTRDSVNLDDLLLSVQWILFSKRPLNRREYYFALTAGLEPESLGEWDPEETPEDSMDRFVLSSSKGLAEMTKSTEPTVQFIHESVRDFLLKDKGLKSF
;
A
#
# COMPACT_ATOMS: atom_id res chain seq x y z
N MET A 1 -32.83 -58.37 8.13
CA MET A 1 -34.02 -57.63 8.57
C MET A 1 -34.67 -57.07 7.32
N ALA A 2 -35.64 -57.81 6.80
CA ALA A 2 -36.48 -57.39 5.69
C ALA A 2 -37.62 -56.52 6.23
N SER A 3 -38.18 -55.67 5.37
CA SER A 3 -39.38 -54.86 5.62
C SER A 3 -39.22 -53.72 6.63
N ASP A 4 -38.52 -52.66 6.22
CA ASP A 4 -38.89 -51.25 6.46
C ASP A 4 -37.97 -50.36 5.61
N THR A 5 -38.56 -49.54 4.75
CA THR A 5 -37.95 -48.96 3.52
C THR A 5 -36.83 -47.94 3.77
N VAL A 6 -36.47 -47.62 5.01
CA VAL A 6 -35.30 -46.82 5.39
C VAL A 6 -34.77 -47.31 6.75
N SER A 7 -33.79 -48.21 6.74
CA SER A 7 -33.07 -48.56 7.97
C SER A 7 -32.01 -47.50 8.27
N LEU A 8 -32.40 -46.42 8.95
CA LEU A 8 -31.47 -45.41 9.43
C LEU A 8 -30.73 -45.98 10.66
N LEU A 9 -29.69 -46.78 10.42
CA LEU A 9 -28.79 -47.24 11.47
C LEU A 9 -28.01 -46.03 12.00
N ARG A 10 -28.56 -45.36 13.01
CA ARG A 10 -27.84 -44.40 13.86
C ARG A 10 -26.91 -45.20 14.78
N THR A 11 -25.79 -45.68 14.24
CA THR A 11 -24.72 -46.19 15.11
C THR A 11 -24.09 -45.00 15.83
N SER A 12 -24.09 -45.02 17.16
CA SER A 12 -23.54 -43.97 18.04
C SER A 12 -22.02 -43.76 17.92
N SER A 13 -21.34 -44.52 17.07
CA SER A 13 -19.92 -44.35 16.75
C SER A 13 -19.76 -43.29 15.66
N GLU A 14 -19.18 -42.13 16.00
CA GLU A 14 -18.71 -41.15 15.00
C GLU A 14 -17.79 -41.85 13.99
N ALA A 15 -18.23 -41.98 12.73
CA ALA A 15 -17.38 -42.46 11.64
C ALA A 15 -16.33 -41.39 11.31
N GLN A 16 -15.20 -41.43 12.01
CA GLN A 16 -14.11 -40.48 11.84
C GLN A 16 -13.27 -40.87 10.62
N ALA A 17 -13.45 -40.15 9.51
CA ALA A 17 -12.80 -40.48 8.23
C ALA A 17 -11.27 -40.58 8.35
N LEU A 18 -10.68 -39.74 9.21
CA LEU A 18 -9.25 -39.72 9.46
C LEU A 18 -8.75 -41.04 10.09
N LYS A 19 -9.38 -41.47 11.18
CA LYS A 19 -9.01 -42.69 11.89
C LYS A 19 -9.13 -43.93 11.00
N ILE A 20 -10.19 -43.98 10.18
CA ILE A 20 -10.39 -45.08 9.22
C ILE A 20 -9.30 -45.06 8.15
N ARG A 21 -8.92 -43.87 7.66
CA ARG A 21 -7.88 -43.72 6.62
C ARG A 21 -6.48 -44.08 7.11
N GLU A 22 -6.16 -43.82 8.39
CA GLU A 22 -4.87 -44.12 9.02
C GLU A 22 -4.71 -45.61 9.38
N CYS A 23 -5.81 -46.33 9.58
CA CYS A 23 -5.83 -47.76 9.86
C CYS A 23 -6.01 -48.57 8.56
N THR A 24 -4.96 -49.23 8.08
CA THR A 24 -5.00 -50.05 6.84
C THR A 24 -6.05 -51.17 6.89
N THR A 25 -6.17 -51.85 8.03
CA THR A 25 -7.19 -52.90 8.24
C THR A 25 -8.61 -52.32 8.18
N CYS A 26 -8.84 -51.19 8.85
CA CYS A 26 -10.13 -50.51 8.88
C CYS A 26 -10.51 -49.99 7.50
N ARG A 27 -9.57 -49.38 6.78
CA ARG A 27 -9.73 -48.94 5.38
C ARG A 27 -10.13 -50.09 4.48
N HIS A 28 -9.43 -51.23 4.57
CA HIS A 28 -9.72 -52.40 3.75
C HIS A 28 -11.10 -52.99 4.06
N GLN A 29 -11.44 -53.16 5.35
CA GLN A 29 -12.74 -53.65 5.76
C GLN A 29 -13.89 -52.72 5.34
N PHE A 30 -13.69 -51.40 5.47
CA PHE A 30 -14.69 -50.40 5.09
C PHE A 30 -14.89 -50.35 3.57
N SER A 31 -13.81 -50.40 2.80
CA SER A 31 -13.86 -50.46 1.33
C SER A 31 -14.54 -51.73 0.84
N LYS A 32 -14.27 -52.87 1.50
CA LYS A 32 -14.92 -54.15 1.20
C LYS A 32 -16.42 -54.14 1.55
N ALA A 33 -16.80 -53.53 2.67
CA ALA A 33 -18.18 -53.52 3.15
C ALA A 33 -19.08 -52.55 2.37
N PHE A 34 -18.56 -51.39 1.96
CA PHE A 34 -19.36 -50.30 1.39
C PHE A 34 -18.97 -49.93 -0.05
N GLY A 35 -17.99 -50.60 -0.65
CA GLY A 35 -17.56 -50.34 -2.03
C GLY A 35 -16.82 -49.02 -2.22
N VAL A 36 -16.20 -48.47 -1.17
CA VAL A 36 -15.46 -47.18 -1.26
C VAL A 36 -14.17 -47.36 -2.08
N PRO A 37 -13.93 -46.56 -3.14
CA PRO A 37 -12.74 -46.70 -3.97
C PRO A 37 -11.45 -46.30 -3.25
N GLU A 38 -10.34 -46.95 -3.63
CA GLU A 38 -8.99 -46.60 -3.17
C GLU A 38 -8.62 -45.13 -3.45
N LEU A 39 -9.19 -44.55 -4.52
CA LEU A 39 -9.04 -43.14 -4.86
C LEU A 39 -9.55 -42.22 -3.75
N TRP A 40 -10.68 -42.55 -3.12
CA TRP A 40 -11.27 -41.75 -2.05
C TRP A 40 -10.29 -41.59 -0.88
N TRP A 41 -9.55 -42.64 -0.54
CA TRP A 41 -8.60 -42.67 0.57
C TRP A 41 -7.31 -41.89 0.32
N LYS A 42 -7.05 -41.41 -0.91
CA LYS A 42 -5.83 -40.65 -1.25
C LYS A 42 -5.80 -39.28 -0.57
N GLY A 43 -4.61 -38.86 -0.14
CA GLY A 43 -4.41 -37.64 0.69
C GLY A 43 -4.98 -36.36 0.07
N TYR A 44 -4.95 -36.22 -1.25
CA TYR A 44 -5.52 -35.05 -1.93
C TYR A 44 -7.06 -34.97 -1.84
N CYS A 45 -7.76 -36.10 -1.78
CA CYS A 45 -9.21 -36.14 -1.55
C CYS A 45 -9.60 -35.78 -0.09
N ARG A 46 -8.65 -35.79 0.86
CA ARG A 46 -8.90 -35.38 2.26
C ARG A 46 -9.04 -33.86 2.40
N GLY A 47 -8.16 -33.12 1.72
CA GLY A 47 -7.96 -31.69 1.95
C GLY A 47 -8.73 -30.78 1.00
N ALA A 48 -9.03 -31.26 -0.21
CA ALA A 48 -9.66 -30.45 -1.25
C ALA A 48 -11.14 -30.18 -0.93
N ASN A 49 -11.52 -28.94 -0.59
CA ASN A 49 -12.92 -28.58 -0.42
C ASN A 49 -13.60 -28.38 -1.80
N GLY A 50 -14.92 -28.64 -1.90
CA GLY A 50 -15.70 -28.40 -3.12
C GLY A 50 -15.34 -29.33 -4.29
N HIS A 51 -14.81 -30.52 -4.02
CA HIS A 51 -14.62 -31.54 -5.05
C HIS A 51 -15.82 -32.49 -5.09
N PHE A 52 -16.06 -33.03 -6.28
CA PHE A 52 -17.02 -34.10 -6.54
C PHE A 52 -16.29 -35.16 -7.39
N GLY A 53 -16.50 -36.43 -7.06
CA GLY A 53 -16.00 -37.57 -7.83
C GLY A 53 -17.05 -38.66 -7.97
N HIS A 54 -16.88 -39.48 -8.99
CA HIS A 54 -17.77 -40.59 -9.30
C HIS A 54 -16.97 -41.79 -9.83
N GLU A 55 -17.55 -42.97 -9.71
CA GLU A 55 -17.04 -44.21 -10.29
C GLU A 55 -18.21 -45.15 -10.55
N THR A 56 -18.39 -45.54 -11.81
CA THR A 56 -19.44 -46.47 -12.23
C THR A 56 -18.92 -47.90 -12.11
N THR A 57 -19.72 -48.77 -11.50
CA THR A 57 -19.45 -50.22 -11.45
C THR A 57 -20.30 -50.90 -12.52
N TYR A 58 -19.73 -51.88 -13.21
CA TYR A 58 -20.36 -52.61 -14.31
C TYR A 58 -20.54 -54.09 -13.93
N ASP A 59 -21.51 -54.76 -14.53
CA ASP A 59 -21.65 -56.22 -14.50
C ASP A 59 -20.80 -56.88 -15.60
N ASP A 60 -20.77 -58.22 -15.62
CA ASP A 60 -19.95 -59.00 -16.56
C ASP A 60 -20.36 -58.76 -18.03
N ASP A 61 -21.58 -58.27 -18.26
CA ASP A 61 -22.12 -57.91 -19.58
C ASP A 61 -21.84 -56.43 -19.95
N GLY A 62 -21.11 -55.69 -19.12
CA GLY A 62 -20.77 -54.29 -19.33
C GLY A 62 -21.91 -53.30 -19.05
N ASN A 63 -23.02 -53.76 -18.48
CA ASN A 63 -24.10 -52.87 -18.06
C ASN A 63 -23.79 -52.25 -16.70
N THR A 64 -24.26 -51.02 -16.47
CA THR A 64 -24.12 -50.37 -15.16
C THR A 64 -24.74 -51.23 -14.05
N ARG A 65 -23.93 -51.69 -13.11
CA ARG A 65 -24.34 -52.43 -11.90
C ARG A 65 -24.66 -51.49 -10.75
N GLY A 66 -23.93 -50.38 -10.63
CA GLY A 66 -24.09 -49.39 -9.57
C GLY A 66 -23.19 -48.17 -9.75
N LEU A 67 -23.39 -47.15 -8.92
CA LEU A 67 -22.65 -45.89 -8.99
C LEU A 67 -22.13 -45.48 -7.61
N ASN A 68 -20.82 -45.29 -7.51
CA ASN A 68 -20.16 -44.68 -6.37
C ASN A 68 -19.98 -43.18 -6.64
N THR A 69 -20.25 -42.33 -5.66
CA THR A 69 -19.94 -40.90 -5.75
C THR A 69 -19.51 -40.35 -4.40
N TRP A 70 -18.75 -39.27 -4.42
CA TRP A 70 -18.29 -38.60 -3.20
C TRP A 70 -18.17 -37.10 -3.39
N ALA A 71 -18.38 -36.36 -2.30
CA ALA A 71 -18.25 -34.91 -2.28
C ALA A 71 -17.84 -34.41 -0.90
N LEU A 72 -17.11 -33.29 -0.87
CA LEU A 72 -16.78 -32.59 0.36
C LEU A 72 -17.26 -31.14 0.31
N PHE A 73 -18.13 -30.77 1.24
CA PHE A 73 -18.53 -29.38 1.47
C PHE A 73 -18.12 -28.96 2.88
N ARG A 74 -17.22 -27.99 2.97
CA ARG A 74 -16.92 -27.28 4.21
C ARG A 74 -17.65 -25.95 4.20
N ILE A 75 -18.36 -25.68 5.28
CA ILE A 75 -19.19 -24.49 5.45
C ILE A 75 -18.75 -23.82 6.74
N LYS A 76 -18.39 -22.54 6.65
CA LYS A 76 -18.05 -21.75 7.84
C LYS A 76 -19.31 -21.09 8.36
N LEU A 77 -19.73 -21.47 9.56
CA LEU A 77 -20.87 -20.87 10.26
C LEU A 77 -20.32 -19.92 11.32
N THR A 78 -20.84 -18.70 11.35
CA THR A 78 -20.53 -17.74 12.43
C THR A 78 -21.65 -17.77 13.45
N ASN A 79 -21.29 -17.60 14.72
CA ASN A 79 -22.28 -17.47 15.78
C ASN A 79 -22.90 -16.06 15.81
N LYS A 80 -23.94 -15.90 16.64
CA LYS A 80 -24.54 -14.60 16.94
C LYS A 80 -23.65 -13.71 17.82
N TYR A 81 -22.81 -14.34 18.65
CA TYR A 81 -21.89 -13.74 19.61
C TYR A 81 -20.46 -13.76 19.06
N HIS A 82 -20.19 -12.89 18.10
CA HIS A 82 -18.88 -12.69 17.49
C HIS A 82 -17.75 -12.67 18.55
N PRO A 83 -16.57 -13.30 18.32
CA PRO A 83 -16.03 -13.80 17.03
C PRO A 83 -16.14 -15.33 16.83
N GLY A 84 -16.99 -16.03 17.58
CA GLY A 84 -17.04 -17.50 17.51
C GLY A 84 -17.49 -18.03 16.14
N TYR A 85 -16.81 -19.05 15.65
CA TYR A 85 -17.16 -19.73 14.40
C TYR A 85 -16.98 -21.23 14.51
N GLU A 86 -17.69 -21.94 13.63
CA GLU A 86 -17.62 -23.38 13.52
C GLU A 86 -17.49 -23.79 12.06
N TRP A 87 -16.67 -24.81 11.80
CA TRP A 87 -16.58 -25.43 10.49
C TRP A 87 -17.50 -26.64 10.45
N PHE A 88 -18.61 -26.53 9.72
CA PHE A 88 -19.42 -27.68 9.41
C PHE A 88 -18.81 -28.43 8.22
N LYS A 89 -18.57 -29.72 8.39
CA LYS A 89 -17.94 -30.58 7.39
C LYS A 89 -18.93 -31.64 6.93
N LEU A 90 -19.43 -31.49 5.71
CA LEU A 90 -20.27 -32.48 5.05
C LEU A 90 -19.40 -33.30 4.09
N ASN A 91 -18.84 -34.40 4.60
CA ASN A 91 -17.99 -35.32 3.84
C ASN A 91 -18.79 -36.56 3.47
N VAL A 92 -19.20 -36.65 2.21
CA VAL A 92 -20.21 -37.61 1.76
C VAL A 92 -19.59 -38.65 0.84
N PHE A 93 -19.97 -39.89 1.05
CA PHE A 93 -19.83 -40.99 0.10
C PHE A 93 -21.19 -41.65 -0.11
N THR A 94 -21.53 -41.98 -1.35
CA THR A 94 -22.76 -42.69 -1.69
C THR A 94 -22.50 -43.84 -2.64
N HIS A 95 -23.22 -44.94 -2.43
CA HIS A 95 -23.24 -46.11 -3.31
C HIS A 95 -24.68 -46.41 -3.71
N TRP A 96 -24.99 -46.33 -5.01
CA TRP A 96 -26.29 -46.68 -5.56
C TRP A 96 -26.23 -48.02 -6.32
N SER A 97 -27.17 -48.91 -6.05
CA SER A 97 -27.30 -50.21 -6.71
C SER A 97 -28.45 -50.21 -7.71
N LYS A 98 -28.17 -50.54 -8.98
CA LYS A 98 -29.21 -50.59 -10.03
C LYS A 98 -30.21 -51.71 -9.78
N ALA A 99 -29.73 -52.87 -9.30
CA ALA A 99 -30.54 -54.07 -9.09
C ALA A 99 -31.60 -53.89 -7.99
N THR A 100 -31.23 -53.22 -6.89
CA THR A 100 -32.12 -53.03 -5.73
C THR A 100 -32.74 -51.64 -5.66
N ARG A 101 -32.27 -50.68 -6.49
CA ARG A 101 -32.59 -49.25 -6.41
C ARG A 101 -32.31 -48.64 -5.03
N GLN A 102 -31.40 -49.24 -4.26
CA GLN A 102 -31.02 -48.74 -2.95
C GLN A 102 -29.82 -47.81 -3.06
N THR A 103 -29.83 -46.74 -2.28
CA THR A 103 -28.68 -45.85 -2.08
C THR A 103 -28.19 -45.96 -0.65
N VAL A 104 -26.92 -46.31 -0.48
CA VAL A 104 -26.21 -46.21 0.80
C VAL A 104 -25.59 -44.81 0.87
N LEU A 105 -25.95 -44.03 1.90
CA LEU A 105 -25.34 -42.73 2.21
C LEU A 105 -24.45 -42.87 3.44
N ILE A 106 -23.19 -42.47 3.31
CA ILE A 106 -22.23 -42.39 4.41
C ILE A 106 -21.79 -40.94 4.55
N VAL A 107 -22.04 -40.35 5.72
CA VAL A 107 -21.59 -39.01 6.07
C VAL A 107 -20.53 -39.12 7.16
N PHE A 108 -19.29 -38.79 6.82
CA PHE A 108 -18.17 -38.84 7.74
C PHE A 108 -18.07 -37.55 8.54
N ASP A 109 -17.57 -37.67 9.77
CA ASP A 109 -17.29 -36.54 10.67
C ASP A 109 -18.52 -35.64 10.90
N LEU A 110 -19.75 -36.18 10.79
CA LEU A 110 -21.00 -35.42 10.92
C LEU A 110 -21.19 -34.97 12.37
N ARG A 111 -20.78 -33.74 12.65
CA ARG A 111 -21.04 -33.06 13.92
C ARG A 111 -22.10 -31.98 13.70
N PRO A 112 -23.23 -32.03 14.42
CA PRO A 112 -24.21 -30.96 14.33
C PRO A 112 -23.58 -29.66 14.85
N PRO A 113 -23.75 -28.54 14.13
CA PRO A 113 -23.25 -27.26 14.62
C PRO A 113 -23.88 -26.89 15.96
N THR A 114 -23.16 -26.12 16.76
CA THR A 114 -23.70 -25.52 17.97
C THR A 114 -24.93 -24.67 17.66
N SER A 115 -25.93 -24.68 18.54
CA SER A 115 -27.20 -23.95 18.34
C SER A 115 -26.99 -22.47 18.01
N SER A 116 -25.98 -21.84 18.60
CA SER A 116 -25.61 -20.44 18.36
C SER A 116 -25.15 -20.12 16.91
N CYS A 117 -24.72 -21.13 16.16
CA CYS A 117 -24.26 -21.04 14.77
C CYS A 117 -25.34 -21.40 13.74
N ILE A 118 -26.49 -21.93 14.18
CA ILE A 118 -27.59 -22.39 13.31
C ILE A 118 -28.95 -21.80 13.65
N GLU A 119 -29.01 -20.69 14.42
CA GLU A 119 -30.29 -20.02 14.78
C GLU A 119 -31.18 -19.66 13.56
N ARG A 120 -30.60 -19.51 12.37
CA ARG A 120 -31.35 -19.22 11.12
C ARG A 120 -31.75 -20.45 10.32
N VAL A 121 -31.28 -21.62 10.71
CA VAL A 121 -31.77 -22.87 10.15
C VAL A 121 -33.16 -23.11 10.74
N PRO A 122 -34.21 -23.34 9.94
CA PRO A 122 -35.56 -23.53 10.44
C PRO A 122 -35.61 -24.63 11.52
N THR A 123 -36.06 -24.30 12.73
CA THR A 123 -36.03 -25.21 13.89
C THR A 123 -37.18 -26.23 13.93
N GLY A 124 -38.08 -26.19 12.94
CA GLY A 124 -39.25 -27.09 12.83
C GLY A 124 -39.30 -27.91 11.54
N GLU A 125 -38.33 -27.73 10.63
CA GLU A 125 -38.24 -28.52 9.40
C GLU A 125 -37.36 -29.76 9.63
N SER A 126 -37.74 -30.89 9.06
CA SER A 126 -36.92 -32.10 9.07
C SER A 126 -35.63 -31.85 8.30
N ASP A 127 -34.50 -32.37 8.81
CA ASP A 127 -33.21 -32.27 8.12
C ASP A 127 -33.37 -32.87 6.70
N PRO A 128 -33.05 -32.10 5.63
CA PRO A 128 -33.21 -32.57 4.26
C PRO A 128 -32.58 -33.94 4.00
N LEU A 129 -31.48 -34.27 4.68
CA LEU A 129 -30.79 -35.56 4.54
C LEU A 129 -31.65 -36.76 4.97
N PHE A 130 -32.67 -36.55 5.80
CA PHE A 130 -33.56 -37.59 6.31
C PHE A 130 -34.96 -37.56 5.69
N VAL A 131 -35.22 -36.65 4.75
CA VAL A 131 -36.50 -36.56 4.06
C VAL A 131 -36.57 -37.59 2.95
N VAL A 132 -37.39 -38.61 3.16
CA VAL A 132 -37.66 -39.72 2.23
C VAL A 132 -38.44 -39.18 1.02
N PRO A 133 -37.89 -39.24 -0.22
CA PRO A 133 -38.63 -38.87 -1.42
C PRO A 133 -39.60 -39.98 -1.85
N ASP A 134 -40.43 -39.69 -2.85
CA ASP A 134 -41.28 -40.70 -3.48
C ASP A 134 -40.44 -41.87 -4.04
N GLU A 135 -40.94 -43.11 -3.92
CA GLU A 135 -40.20 -44.32 -4.32
C GLU A 135 -39.76 -44.32 -5.78
N GLN A 136 -40.47 -43.60 -6.65
CA GLN A 136 -40.09 -43.46 -8.06
C GLN A 136 -38.77 -42.69 -8.24
N SER A 137 -38.34 -41.90 -7.25
CA SER A 137 -37.10 -41.10 -7.29
C SER A 137 -35.84 -41.98 -7.19
N TYR A 138 -35.93 -43.14 -6.54
CA TYR A 138 -34.79 -44.03 -6.28
C TYR A 138 -34.17 -44.65 -7.54
N ILE A 139 -34.91 -44.59 -8.66
CA ILE A 139 -34.41 -45.05 -9.96
C ILE A 139 -33.26 -44.17 -10.49
N ASN A 140 -33.15 -42.92 -10.01
CA ASN A 140 -32.11 -41.99 -10.42
C ASN A 140 -30.95 -41.99 -9.41
N PRO A 141 -29.72 -42.36 -9.77
CA PRO A 141 -28.62 -42.47 -8.81
C PRO A 141 -28.24 -41.15 -8.09
N TYR A 142 -28.60 -39.99 -8.65
CA TYR A 142 -28.29 -38.67 -8.10
C TYR A 142 -29.41 -38.11 -7.21
N TRP A 143 -30.49 -38.86 -6.96
CA TRP A 143 -31.63 -38.38 -6.16
C TRP A 143 -31.18 -37.84 -4.80
N ILE A 144 -30.18 -38.47 -4.16
CA ILE A 144 -29.69 -38.08 -2.85
C ILE A 144 -28.94 -36.74 -2.86
N TYR A 145 -28.35 -36.34 -4.00
CA TYR A 145 -27.68 -35.05 -4.13
C TYR A 145 -28.65 -33.88 -4.12
N VAL A 146 -29.93 -34.11 -4.41
CA VAL A 146 -30.98 -33.10 -4.18
C VAL A 146 -31.04 -32.77 -2.69
N ARG A 147 -31.02 -33.78 -1.80
CA ARG A 147 -31.04 -33.58 -0.35
C ARG A 147 -29.73 -33.02 0.21
N ILE A 148 -28.59 -33.47 -0.33
CA ILE A 148 -27.27 -32.97 0.07
C ILE A 148 -27.15 -31.49 -0.29
N LEU A 149 -27.50 -31.10 -1.53
CA LEU A 149 -27.42 -29.71 -1.96
C LEU A 149 -28.46 -28.84 -1.25
N GLU A 150 -29.66 -29.36 -0.97
CA GLU A 150 -30.65 -28.69 -0.11
C GLU A 150 -30.05 -28.34 1.25
N LYS A 151 -29.39 -29.31 1.92
CA LYS A 151 -28.69 -29.08 3.18
C LYS A 151 -27.55 -28.06 3.06
N VAL A 152 -26.74 -28.15 2.00
CA VAL A 152 -25.65 -27.19 1.74
C VAL A 152 -26.21 -25.78 1.55
N VAL A 153 -27.29 -25.63 0.78
CA VAL A 153 -27.98 -24.34 0.57
C VAL A 153 -28.49 -23.79 1.90
N THR A 154 -29.18 -24.59 2.72
CA THR A 154 -29.69 -24.15 4.02
C THR A 154 -28.57 -23.61 4.93
N LEU A 155 -27.44 -24.30 4.99
CA LEU A 155 -26.31 -23.90 5.83
C LEU A 155 -25.55 -22.70 5.26
N GLN A 156 -25.36 -22.66 3.94
CA GLN A 156 -24.71 -21.53 3.28
C GLN A 156 -25.57 -20.26 3.32
N ASP A 157 -26.89 -20.39 3.18
CA ASP A 157 -27.82 -19.28 3.36
C ASP A 157 -27.68 -18.72 4.79
N ALA A 158 -27.74 -19.57 5.81
CA ALA A 158 -27.51 -19.16 7.20
C ALA A 158 -26.16 -18.42 7.38
N ALA A 159 -25.08 -18.91 6.75
CA ALA A 159 -23.76 -18.27 6.79
C ALA A 159 -23.77 -16.88 6.12
N VAL A 160 -24.34 -16.74 4.92
CA VAL A 160 -24.42 -15.44 4.21
C VAL A 160 -25.24 -14.43 5.00
N TRP A 161 -26.38 -14.87 5.53
CA TRP A 161 -27.28 -14.03 6.31
C TRP A 161 -26.69 -13.60 7.64
N SER A 162 -25.89 -14.44 8.28
CA SER A 162 -25.21 -14.07 9.52
C SER A 162 -24.23 -12.91 9.30
N VAL A 163 -23.42 -12.95 8.23
CA VAL A 163 -22.53 -11.85 7.84
C VAL A 163 -23.34 -10.59 7.51
N ARG A 164 -24.39 -10.71 6.71
CA ARG A 164 -25.28 -9.59 6.37
C ARG A 164 -25.91 -8.95 7.62
N ASP A 165 -26.36 -9.80 8.55
CA ASP A 165 -26.82 -9.47 9.91
C ASP A 165 -25.88 -8.54 10.66
N ILE A 166 -24.59 -8.84 10.61
CA ILE A 166 -23.56 -8.05 11.28
C ILE A 166 -23.39 -6.73 10.54
N VAL A 167 -23.18 -6.76 9.22
CA VAL A 167 -23.03 -5.54 8.39
C VAL A 167 -24.19 -4.57 8.58
N ARG A 168 -25.43 -5.08 8.54
CA ARG A 168 -26.62 -4.23 8.69
C ARG A 168 -26.75 -3.65 10.10
N ARG A 169 -26.32 -4.37 11.14
CA ARG A 169 -26.32 -3.84 12.51
C ARG A 169 -25.29 -2.72 12.64
N THR A 170 -24.11 -2.86 12.04
CA THR A 170 -23.11 -1.79 11.96
C THR A 170 -23.66 -0.57 11.24
N GLU A 171 -24.23 -0.73 10.05
CA GLU A 171 -24.82 0.37 9.26
C GLU A 171 -25.90 1.12 10.06
N LYS A 172 -26.80 0.39 10.73
CA LYS A 172 -27.88 0.99 11.54
C LYS A 172 -27.40 1.62 12.84
N GLY A 173 -26.40 1.03 13.48
CA GLY A 173 -25.79 1.58 14.70
C GLY A 173 -25.27 2.99 14.43
N ARG A 174 -24.55 3.16 13.32
CA ARG A 174 -24.05 4.45 12.86
C ARG A 174 -25.15 5.50 12.67
N ASP A 175 -26.27 5.14 12.04
CA ASP A 175 -27.37 6.10 11.83
C ASP A 175 -28.03 6.52 13.16
N HIS A 176 -28.10 5.60 14.14
CA HIS A 176 -28.61 5.89 15.48
C HIS A 176 -27.64 6.77 16.29
N ASP A 177 -26.33 6.47 16.22
CA ASP A 177 -25.29 7.27 16.86
C ASP A 177 -25.26 8.69 16.28
N ALA A 178 -25.40 8.83 14.95
CA ALA A 178 -25.47 10.12 14.28
C ALA A 178 -26.73 10.94 14.67
N GLU A 179 -27.84 10.28 15.00
CA GLU A 179 -29.06 10.95 15.45
C GLU A 179 -28.99 11.36 16.93
N GLN A 180 -28.37 10.54 17.78
CA GLN A 180 -28.09 10.90 19.17
C GLN A 180 -27.05 12.03 19.27
N GLU A 181 -26.01 12.02 18.43
CA GLU A 181 -25.03 13.11 18.33
C GLU A 181 -25.65 14.43 17.84
N ARG A 182 -26.71 14.37 17.01
CA ARG A 182 -27.47 15.57 16.61
C ARG A 182 -28.28 16.18 17.76
N GLN A 183 -28.67 15.37 18.75
CA GLN A 183 -29.48 15.81 19.89
C GLN A 183 -28.63 16.16 21.12
N ALA A 184 -27.40 15.66 21.22
CA ALA A 184 -26.47 15.96 22.31
C ALA A 184 -25.71 17.29 22.08
N SER A 185 -25.49 18.07 23.14
CA SER A 185 -24.78 19.36 23.06
C SER A 185 -23.24 19.23 22.97
N ILE A 186 -22.70 18.03 23.17
CA ILE A 186 -21.27 17.73 23.16
C ILE A 186 -21.04 16.58 22.18
N LYS A 187 -20.25 16.80 21.12
CA LYS A 187 -19.86 15.75 20.17
C LYS A 187 -18.77 14.87 20.80
N SER A 188 -19.08 13.61 21.05
CA SER A 188 -18.12 12.58 21.46
C SER A 188 -17.31 12.06 20.27
N LYS A 189 -16.09 11.56 20.53
CA LYS A 189 -15.26 10.93 19.50
C LYS A 189 -15.97 9.66 18.97
N PRO A 190 -16.08 9.48 17.64
CA PRO A 190 -16.53 8.22 17.06
C PRO A 190 -15.60 7.09 17.51
N ALA A 191 -16.16 6.02 18.07
CA ALA A 191 -15.41 4.87 18.56
C ALA A 191 -15.85 3.58 17.84
N PRO A 192 -15.57 3.45 16.52
CA PRO A 192 -15.94 2.26 15.78
C PRO A 192 -15.15 1.03 16.26
N ASP A 193 -15.85 -0.10 16.40
CA ASP A 193 -15.24 -1.37 16.81
C ASP A 193 -14.49 -2.03 15.62
N TYR A 194 -13.28 -1.55 15.35
CA TYR A 194 -12.44 -2.06 14.26
C TYR A 194 -12.14 -3.54 14.38
N ARG A 195 -11.99 -4.07 15.59
CA ARG A 195 -11.75 -5.49 15.83
C ARG A 195 -12.94 -6.30 15.35
N HIS A 196 -14.16 -5.88 15.70
CA HIS A 196 -15.38 -6.51 15.24
C HIS A 196 -15.53 -6.46 13.72
N LEU A 197 -15.25 -5.30 13.10
CA LEU A 197 -15.34 -5.13 11.65
C LEU A 197 -14.33 -6.02 10.88
N HIS A 198 -13.07 -6.06 11.31
CA HIS A 198 -12.03 -6.84 10.64
C HIS A 198 -12.22 -8.35 10.79
N GLU A 199 -12.62 -8.82 11.97
CA GLU A 199 -12.96 -10.23 12.18
C GLU A 199 -14.18 -10.63 11.33
N THR A 200 -15.21 -9.78 11.25
CA THR A 200 -16.36 -10.00 10.36
C THR A 200 -15.92 -10.07 8.90
N ALA A 201 -14.97 -9.23 8.48
CA ALA A 201 -14.42 -9.26 7.12
C ALA A 201 -13.70 -10.58 6.83
N ARG A 202 -12.93 -11.12 7.80
CA ARG A 202 -12.31 -12.45 7.68
C ARG A 202 -13.36 -13.54 7.52
N HIS A 203 -14.46 -13.49 8.29
CA HIS A 203 -15.57 -14.43 8.12
C HIS A 203 -16.23 -14.32 6.76
N ALA A 204 -16.51 -13.10 6.29
CA ALA A 204 -17.10 -12.85 4.98
C ALA A 204 -16.26 -13.45 3.85
N ILE A 205 -14.94 -13.27 3.88
CA ILE A 205 -14.00 -13.84 2.90
C ILE A 205 -14.12 -15.37 2.83
N HIS A 206 -14.09 -16.05 3.98
CA HIS A 206 -14.18 -17.51 4.01
C HIS A 206 -15.56 -18.03 3.60
N VAL A 207 -16.64 -17.32 3.95
CA VAL A 207 -17.99 -17.69 3.48
C VAL A 207 -18.05 -17.60 1.96
N SER A 208 -17.58 -16.50 1.35
CA SER A 208 -17.52 -16.37 -0.13
C SER A 208 -16.67 -17.46 -0.78
N GLU A 209 -15.51 -17.77 -0.21
CA GLU A 209 -14.62 -18.84 -0.70
C GLU A 209 -15.32 -20.21 -0.70
N THR A 210 -15.95 -20.58 0.42
CA THR A 210 -16.65 -21.88 0.54
C THR A 210 -17.87 -21.98 -0.37
N LEU A 211 -18.57 -20.85 -0.60
CA LEU A 211 -19.67 -20.76 -1.56
C LEU A 211 -19.19 -20.97 -3.00
N ALA A 212 -18.12 -20.28 -3.41
CA ALA A 212 -17.55 -20.45 -4.74
C ALA A 212 -17.13 -21.90 -5.02
N LEU A 213 -16.59 -22.57 -4.01
CA LEU A 213 -16.27 -24.00 -4.08
C LEU A 213 -17.52 -24.90 -4.12
N ALA A 214 -18.59 -24.54 -3.40
CA ALA A 214 -19.86 -25.25 -3.45
C ALA A 214 -20.56 -25.13 -4.81
N VAL A 215 -20.51 -23.95 -5.45
CA VAL A 215 -21.00 -23.74 -6.84
C VAL A 215 -20.27 -24.68 -7.79
N LYS A 216 -18.93 -24.70 -7.72
CA LYS A 216 -18.11 -25.60 -8.57
C LYS A 216 -18.46 -27.07 -8.36
N ALA A 217 -18.68 -27.50 -7.11
CA ALA A 217 -19.08 -28.87 -6.80
C ALA A 217 -20.48 -29.20 -7.34
N ALA A 218 -21.46 -28.30 -7.12
CA ALA A 218 -22.84 -28.48 -7.61
C ALA A 218 -22.90 -28.53 -9.15
N GLY A 219 -22.14 -27.66 -9.83
CA GLY A 219 -22.01 -27.68 -11.29
C GLY A 219 -21.41 -28.99 -11.80
N ARG A 220 -20.40 -29.56 -11.10
CA ARG A 220 -19.83 -30.87 -11.46
C ARG A 220 -20.81 -32.02 -11.23
N ILE A 221 -21.58 -31.99 -10.15
CA ILE A 221 -22.65 -32.98 -9.89
C ILE A 221 -23.67 -32.94 -11.02
N LEU A 222 -24.13 -31.74 -11.40
CA LEU A 222 -25.08 -31.56 -12.49
C LEU A 222 -24.52 -32.05 -13.84
N ALA A 223 -23.29 -31.67 -14.18
CA ALA A 223 -22.64 -32.09 -15.42
C ALA A 223 -22.48 -33.61 -15.51
N GLN A 224 -22.06 -34.24 -14.41
CA GLN A 224 -21.94 -35.69 -14.38
C GLN A 224 -23.30 -36.40 -14.49
N HIS A 225 -24.33 -35.81 -13.89
CA HIS A 225 -25.68 -36.33 -14.00
C HIS A 225 -26.24 -36.22 -15.43
N ASP A 226 -25.99 -35.10 -16.11
CA ASP A 226 -26.32 -34.93 -17.53
C ASP A 226 -25.57 -35.96 -18.40
N THR A 227 -24.31 -36.26 -18.07
CA THR A 227 -23.50 -37.30 -18.75
C THR A 227 -24.08 -38.70 -18.54
N PHE A 228 -24.49 -39.03 -17.30
CA PHE A 228 -25.09 -40.33 -16.97
C PHE A 228 -26.37 -40.61 -17.78
N LYS A 229 -27.14 -39.56 -18.13
CA LYS A 229 -28.28 -39.67 -19.04
C LYS A 229 -27.87 -40.17 -20.42
N ALA A 230 -26.79 -39.60 -20.97
CA ALA A 230 -26.31 -39.89 -22.32
C ALA A 230 -25.78 -41.33 -22.43
N ASP A 231 -25.10 -41.80 -21.38
CA ASP A 231 -24.51 -43.15 -21.33
C ASP A 231 -25.56 -44.26 -21.14
N SER A 232 -26.78 -43.93 -20.72
CA SER A 232 -27.85 -44.90 -20.43
C SER A 232 -28.55 -45.48 -21.70
N GLY A 233 -28.11 -45.11 -22.92
CA GLY A 233 -28.52 -45.72 -24.19
C GLY A 233 -29.88 -45.27 -24.78
N ASN A 234 -30.07 -45.50 -26.09
CA ASN A 234 -31.24 -45.11 -26.91
C ASN A 234 -32.54 -45.91 -26.66
N ALA A 235 -32.60 -46.79 -25.65
CA ALA A 235 -33.86 -47.43 -25.27
C ALA A 235 -34.77 -46.35 -24.66
N GLN A 236 -36.02 -46.22 -25.14
CA GLN A 236 -36.97 -45.24 -24.58
C GLN A 236 -37.05 -45.45 -23.06
N PRO A 237 -36.57 -44.50 -22.24
CA PRO A 237 -36.61 -44.70 -20.81
C PRO A 237 -38.06 -44.75 -20.37
N ASP A 238 -38.39 -45.70 -19.49
CA ASP A 238 -39.72 -45.81 -18.87
C ASP A 238 -40.19 -44.43 -18.37
N ALA A 239 -41.49 -44.16 -18.46
CA ALA A 239 -42.10 -42.91 -18.03
C ALA A 239 -41.70 -42.56 -16.58
N ALA A 240 -41.57 -43.56 -15.71
CA ALA A 240 -41.08 -43.40 -14.34
C ALA A 240 -39.63 -42.84 -14.27
N TRP A 241 -38.71 -43.36 -15.09
CA TRP A 241 -37.33 -42.86 -15.14
C TRP A 241 -37.25 -41.42 -15.67
N ARG A 242 -38.00 -41.10 -16.74
CA ARG A 242 -38.03 -39.74 -17.30
C ARG A 242 -38.52 -38.73 -16.27
N LYS A 243 -39.58 -39.07 -15.53
CA LYS A 243 -40.13 -38.24 -14.46
C LYS A 243 -39.13 -38.04 -13.32
N ALA A 244 -38.52 -39.12 -12.84
CA ALA A 244 -37.51 -39.07 -11.78
C ALA A 244 -36.28 -38.24 -12.18
N TRP A 245 -35.84 -38.37 -13.44
CA TRP A 245 -34.76 -37.59 -13.98
C TRP A 245 -35.13 -36.11 -14.14
N GLN A 246 -36.23 -35.77 -14.79
CA GLN A 246 -36.67 -34.38 -14.90
C GLN A 246 -36.79 -33.70 -13.54
N HIS A 247 -37.35 -34.41 -12.55
CA HIS A 247 -37.41 -33.93 -11.17
C HIS A 247 -36.01 -33.68 -10.58
N THR A 248 -35.13 -34.67 -10.65
CA THR A 248 -33.77 -34.57 -10.06
C THR A 248 -32.94 -33.50 -10.78
N ASN A 249 -32.99 -33.41 -12.12
CA ASN A 249 -32.31 -32.37 -12.90
C ASN A 249 -32.78 -30.97 -12.50
N GLY A 250 -34.10 -30.77 -12.48
CA GLY A 250 -34.70 -29.48 -12.13
C GLY A 250 -34.31 -29.04 -10.73
N ARG A 251 -34.31 -29.96 -9.76
CA ARG A 251 -33.90 -29.66 -8.38
C ARG A 251 -32.40 -29.39 -8.24
N LEU A 252 -31.54 -30.14 -8.93
CA LEU A 252 -30.09 -29.88 -8.90
C LEU A 252 -29.74 -28.53 -9.54
N ARG A 253 -30.35 -28.20 -10.69
CA ARG A 253 -30.20 -26.87 -11.33
C ARG A 253 -30.70 -25.75 -10.44
N PHE A 254 -31.84 -25.97 -9.80
CA PHE A 254 -32.39 -25.00 -8.86
C PHE A 254 -31.42 -24.73 -7.70
N PHE A 255 -30.87 -25.78 -7.08
CA PHE A 255 -29.94 -25.58 -5.97
C PHE A 255 -28.58 -25.03 -6.41
N GLU A 256 -28.05 -25.42 -7.57
CA GLU A 256 -26.84 -24.80 -8.13
C GLU A 256 -27.07 -23.29 -8.34
N GLY A 257 -28.17 -22.90 -8.97
CA GLY A 257 -28.54 -21.49 -9.16
C GLY A 257 -28.77 -20.74 -7.84
N MET A 258 -29.32 -21.40 -6.81
CA MET A 258 -29.44 -20.82 -5.46
C MET A 258 -28.07 -20.56 -4.83
N ILE A 259 -27.14 -21.52 -4.88
CA ILE A 259 -25.79 -21.35 -4.33
C ILE A 259 -25.06 -20.23 -5.08
N SER A 260 -25.19 -20.17 -6.42
CA SER A 260 -24.64 -19.09 -7.24
C SER A 260 -25.22 -17.72 -6.87
N SER A 261 -26.53 -17.64 -6.62
CA SER A 261 -27.18 -16.41 -6.14
C SER A 261 -26.71 -15.99 -4.73
N LEU A 262 -26.46 -16.98 -3.86
CA LEU A 262 -25.90 -16.74 -2.52
C LEU A 262 -24.44 -16.26 -2.58
N LEU A 263 -23.66 -16.73 -3.55
CA LEU A 263 -22.30 -16.25 -3.80
C LEU A 263 -22.30 -14.75 -4.17
N GLU A 264 -23.12 -14.35 -5.14
CA GLU A 264 -23.26 -12.93 -5.54
C GLU A 264 -23.66 -12.05 -4.34
N ARG A 265 -24.61 -12.53 -3.53
CA ARG A 265 -25.00 -11.84 -2.29
C ARG A 265 -23.87 -11.78 -1.27
N SER A 266 -23.09 -12.84 -1.12
CA SER A 266 -21.92 -12.88 -0.24
C SER A 266 -20.89 -11.85 -0.66
N ASP A 267 -20.59 -11.76 -1.96
CA ASP A 267 -19.65 -10.78 -2.51
C ASP A 267 -20.15 -9.33 -2.32
N SER A 268 -21.44 -9.09 -2.52
CA SER A 268 -22.06 -7.79 -2.20
C SER A 268 -21.95 -7.42 -0.72
N ASN A 269 -22.24 -8.35 0.20
CA ASN A 269 -22.11 -8.12 1.65
C ASN A 269 -20.66 -7.85 2.05
N LYS A 270 -19.71 -8.58 1.45
CA LYS A 270 -18.27 -8.37 1.64
C LYS A 270 -17.88 -6.96 1.21
N ALA A 271 -18.26 -6.53 0.01
CA ALA A 271 -17.97 -5.18 -0.49
C ALA A 271 -18.56 -4.08 0.41
N ARG A 272 -19.80 -4.25 0.86
CA ARG A 272 -20.45 -3.33 1.82
C ARG A 272 -19.68 -3.22 3.13
N LEU A 273 -19.22 -4.34 3.69
CA LEU A 273 -18.43 -4.35 4.91
C LEU A 273 -17.09 -3.61 4.75
N PHE A 274 -16.40 -3.79 3.62
CA PHE A 274 -15.16 -3.05 3.34
C PHE A 274 -15.40 -1.54 3.21
N ASN A 275 -16.53 -1.14 2.62
CA ASN A 275 -16.94 0.27 2.57
C ASN A 275 -17.21 0.82 3.97
N GLU A 276 -17.90 0.09 4.85
CA GLU A 276 -18.13 0.51 6.24
C GLU A 276 -16.83 0.62 7.04
N ILE A 277 -15.85 -0.27 6.82
CA ILE A 277 -14.51 -0.14 7.42
C ILE A 277 -13.83 1.16 6.97
N GLY A 278 -13.87 1.45 5.67
CA GLY A 278 -13.31 2.69 5.13
C GLY A 278 -14.02 3.94 5.68
N LEU A 279 -15.34 3.90 5.79
CA LEU A 279 -16.14 4.98 6.36
C LEU A 279 -15.81 5.21 7.84
N ALA A 280 -15.70 4.15 8.64
CA ALA A 280 -15.30 4.23 10.05
C ALA A 280 -13.94 4.93 10.23
N PHE A 281 -12.95 4.60 9.39
CA PHE A 281 -11.64 5.26 9.39
C PHE A 281 -11.74 6.76 9.06
N ASN A 282 -12.54 7.10 8.05
CA ASN A 282 -12.73 8.49 7.64
C ASN A 282 -13.46 9.32 8.71
N MET A 283 -14.45 8.74 9.40
CA MET A 283 -15.19 9.45 10.47
C MET A 283 -14.29 9.79 11.67
N VAL A 284 -13.45 8.85 12.12
CA VAL A 284 -12.49 9.10 13.21
C VAL A 284 -11.50 10.19 12.80
N SER A 285 -10.98 10.11 11.58
CA SER A 285 -10.05 11.10 11.03
C SER A 285 -10.69 12.50 10.93
N GLN A 286 -11.95 12.59 10.53
CA GLN A 286 -12.71 13.85 10.47
C GLN A 286 -12.96 14.43 11.86
N PHE A 287 -13.30 13.60 12.85
CA PHE A 287 -13.48 14.05 14.22
C PHE A 287 -12.17 14.57 14.82
N ASP A 288 -11.08 13.83 14.67
CA ASP A 288 -9.76 14.24 15.17
C ASP A 288 -9.28 15.52 14.49
N SER A 289 -9.57 15.69 13.20
CA SER A 289 -9.35 16.95 12.49
C SER A 289 -10.21 18.10 13.05
N GLY A 290 -11.48 17.83 13.40
CA GLY A 290 -12.38 18.81 14.01
C GLY A 290 -11.93 19.25 15.41
N ILE A 291 -11.51 18.31 16.26
CA ILE A 291 -10.91 18.61 17.57
C ILE A 291 -9.60 19.38 17.42
N SER A 292 -8.76 19.01 16.44
CA SER A 292 -7.55 19.78 16.14
C SER A 292 -7.91 21.22 15.76
N VAL A 293 -8.98 21.47 15.01
CA VAL A 293 -9.45 22.83 14.69
C VAL A 293 -9.95 23.57 15.93
N ASP A 294 -10.70 22.92 16.83
CA ASP A 294 -11.22 23.55 18.05
C ASP A 294 -10.11 23.82 19.09
N ILE A 295 -9.15 22.90 19.28
CA ILE A 295 -7.93 23.10 20.08
C ILE A 295 -7.16 24.29 19.54
N SER A 296 -7.03 24.37 18.22
CA SER A 296 -6.23 25.43 17.64
C SER A 296 -6.98 26.77 17.67
N ARG A 297 -8.32 26.78 17.66
CA ARG A 297 -9.16 27.97 17.96
C ARG A 297 -9.02 28.41 19.42
N ALA A 298 -8.87 27.48 20.36
CA ALA A 298 -8.55 27.79 21.76
C ALA A 298 -7.13 28.35 21.90
N THR A 299 -6.16 27.75 21.21
CA THR A 299 -4.75 28.21 21.17
C THR A 299 -4.64 29.61 20.54
N GLN A 300 -5.50 29.95 19.58
CA GLN A 300 -5.58 31.30 19.00
C GLN A 300 -6.06 32.34 20.03
N LYS A 301 -7.01 32.00 20.91
CA LYS A 301 -7.40 32.85 22.05
C LYS A 301 -6.25 33.04 23.05
N ASP A 302 -5.47 31.99 23.31
CA ASP A 302 -4.29 32.09 24.18
C ASP A 302 -3.16 32.91 23.52
N SER A 303 -3.03 32.83 22.19
CA SER A 303 -2.09 33.64 21.39
C SER A 303 -2.45 35.12 21.42
N GLU A 304 -3.74 35.50 21.44
CA GLU A 304 -4.17 36.89 21.66
C GLU A 304 -3.72 37.42 23.04
N ALA A 305 -3.82 36.59 24.08
CA ALA A 305 -3.32 36.93 25.41
C ALA A 305 -1.78 37.09 25.42
N MET A 306 -1.04 36.20 24.75
CA MET A 306 0.43 36.28 24.66
C MET A 306 0.91 37.46 23.80
N LYS A 307 0.21 37.80 22.70
CA LYS A 307 0.52 38.98 21.88
C LYS A 307 0.33 40.28 22.67
N THR A 308 -0.66 40.33 23.57
CA THR A 308 -0.88 41.46 24.47
C THR A 308 0.28 41.61 25.46
N VAL A 309 0.79 40.50 26.01
CA VAL A 309 1.95 40.49 26.91
C VAL A 309 3.24 40.88 26.18
N ALA A 310 3.48 40.35 24.98
CA ALA A 310 4.64 40.68 24.16
C ALA A 310 4.64 42.16 23.72
N PHE A 311 3.48 42.71 23.37
CA PHE A 311 3.32 44.12 23.00
C PHE A 311 3.58 45.06 24.18
N LEU A 312 3.09 44.71 25.39
CA LEU A 312 3.44 45.43 26.61
C LEU A 312 4.94 45.36 26.88
N THR A 313 5.59 44.22 26.63
CA THR A 313 7.04 44.05 26.85
C THR A 313 7.87 44.91 25.88
N LEU A 314 7.45 45.04 24.62
CA LEU A 314 8.07 45.87 23.59
C LEU A 314 7.91 47.38 23.85
N LEU A 315 6.79 47.79 24.45
CA LEU A 315 6.53 49.19 24.83
C LEU A 315 7.42 49.69 25.99
N PHE A 316 8.03 48.78 26.75
CA PHE A 316 8.86 49.11 27.92
C PHE A 316 10.36 48.82 27.73
N LEU A 317 10.83 48.53 26.52
CA LEU A 317 12.26 48.40 26.22
C LEU A 317 12.92 49.79 26.00
N PRO A 318 13.92 50.21 26.79
CA PRO A 318 14.53 51.54 26.66
C PRO A 318 15.49 51.64 25.47
N ALA A 319 15.45 52.81 24.85
CA ALA A 319 16.26 53.28 23.72
C ALA A 319 17.77 53.01 23.85
N THR A 320 18.35 52.35 22.86
CA THR A 320 19.72 52.58 22.41
C THR A 320 19.85 52.12 20.95
N ILE A 321 20.13 53.07 20.06
CA ILE A 321 21.05 53.04 18.92
C ILE A 321 20.68 54.23 18.01
N ASP A 322 21.58 55.22 18.00
CA ASP A 322 21.55 56.46 17.22
C ASP A 322 22.00 56.25 15.75
N ASP A 323 21.53 57.19 14.92
CA ASP A 323 22.09 57.77 13.68
C ASP A 323 22.38 56.90 12.44
N ALA A 324 21.63 57.14 11.34
CA ALA A 324 22.10 58.00 10.24
C ALA A 324 21.05 58.14 9.11
N ASP A 325 21.03 59.35 8.54
CA ASP A 325 20.40 59.83 7.30
C ASP A 325 18.89 60.17 7.24
N GLN A 326 18.67 61.49 7.34
CA GLN A 326 17.49 62.23 6.93
C GLN A 326 17.43 62.38 5.39
N THR A 327 16.29 62.07 4.79
CA THR A 327 15.73 62.89 3.71
C THR A 327 14.21 62.95 3.79
N SER A 328 13.71 64.09 4.29
CA SER A 328 12.50 64.83 3.90
C SER A 328 11.22 64.06 3.55
N TYR A 329 10.22 64.12 4.45
CA TYR A 329 8.84 64.52 4.12
C TYR A 329 8.21 65.21 5.35
N SER A 330 8.08 66.54 5.31
CA SER A 330 7.28 67.30 6.27
C SER A 330 5.80 67.22 5.89
N GLY A 331 4.91 66.94 6.84
CA GLY A 331 3.47 67.01 6.56
C GLY A 331 2.55 66.77 7.77
N LYS A 332 2.41 67.79 8.62
CA LYS A 332 1.21 68.20 9.40
C LYS A 332 0.19 67.13 9.85
N ALA A 333 -0.02 67.05 11.17
CA ALA A 333 -1.27 66.55 11.75
C ALA A 333 -2.46 67.48 11.42
N PRO A 334 -3.64 66.97 10.99
CA PRO A 334 -4.86 67.76 10.92
C PRO A 334 -5.75 67.60 12.16
N SER A 335 -6.30 68.73 12.56
CA SER A 335 -7.32 69.02 13.57
C SER A 335 -8.68 68.32 13.32
N PRO A 336 -9.57 68.24 14.34
CA PRO A 336 -10.81 67.48 14.29
C PRO A 336 -11.93 68.20 13.51
N ARG A 337 -12.78 67.41 12.83
CA ARG A 337 -14.03 67.75 12.12
C ARG A 337 -13.91 68.11 10.63
N THR A 338 -13.73 67.07 9.81
CA THR A 338 -14.29 66.99 8.46
C THR A 338 -14.67 65.53 8.20
N ARG A 339 -15.87 65.27 7.68
CA ARG A 339 -16.30 63.93 7.29
C ARG A 339 -15.26 63.36 6.29
N PRO A 340 -14.69 62.17 6.54
CA PRO A 340 -13.66 61.61 5.65
C PRO A 340 -14.22 61.41 4.24
N ASP A 341 -13.53 61.92 3.24
CA ASP A 341 -13.86 61.76 1.82
C ASP A 341 -13.10 60.55 1.24
N TYR A 342 -13.42 60.12 0.02
CA TYR A 342 -12.82 58.94 -0.64
C TYR A 342 -11.27 58.98 -0.68
N LYS A 343 -10.68 60.17 -0.73
CA LYS A 343 -9.22 60.39 -0.73
C LYS A 343 -8.55 60.25 0.63
N ASP A 344 -9.33 60.21 1.71
CA ASP A 344 -8.80 60.18 3.08
C ASP A 344 -8.60 58.74 3.58
N TYR A 345 -9.11 57.74 2.84
CA TYR A 345 -8.91 56.31 3.13
C TYR A 345 -7.61 55.83 2.51
N THR A 346 -6.78 55.21 3.34
CA THR A 346 -5.42 54.79 2.97
C THR A 346 -5.24 53.27 3.03
N VAL A 347 -6.16 52.55 3.67
CA VAL A 347 -6.14 51.08 3.79
C VAL A 347 -7.42 50.47 3.24
N GLY A 348 -7.28 49.55 2.28
CA GLY A 348 -8.37 48.78 1.70
C GLY A 348 -8.34 47.35 2.21
N TRP A 349 -9.47 46.85 2.73
CA TRP A 349 -9.64 45.50 3.24
C TRP A 349 -10.68 44.76 2.41
N VAL A 350 -10.30 43.65 1.80
CA VAL A 350 -11.21 42.78 1.04
C VAL A 350 -11.41 41.46 1.79
N SER A 351 -12.66 41.17 2.16
CA SER A 351 -13.06 39.90 2.79
C SER A 351 -13.65 38.96 1.75
N ALA A 352 -13.32 37.67 1.81
CA ALA A 352 -13.84 36.66 0.90
C ALA A 352 -15.25 36.19 1.31
N LEU A 353 -15.49 36.11 2.62
CA LEU A 353 -16.73 35.61 3.20
C LEU A 353 -17.49 36.70 3.99
N PRO A 354 -18.83 36.67 4.02
CA PRO A 354 -19.62 37.54 4.90
C PRO A 354 -19.24 37.41 6.38
N LEU A 355 -18.81 36.21 6.82
CA LEU A 355 -18.34 35.97 8.19
C LEU A 355 -17.04 36.71 8.48
N GLU A 356 -16.10 36.73 7.54
CA GLU A 356 -14.84 37.48 7.65
C GLU A 356 -15.10 38.99 7.64
N MET A 357 -16.03 39.46 6.81
CA MET A 357 -16.43 40.87 6.80
C MET A 357 -17.03 41.30 8.15
N ARG A 358 -17.80 40.43 8.82
CA ARG A 358 -18.33 40.71 10.16
C ARG A 358 -17.22 40.85 11.20
N ALA A 359 -16.21 39.98 11.14
CA ALA A 359 -15.03 40.10 11.99
C ALA A 359 -14.26 41.40 11.69
N ALA A 360 -14.01 41.70 10.42
CA ALA A 360 -13.32 42.92 10.00
C ALA A 360 -14.03 44.20 10.47
N LYS A 361 -15.37 44.25 10.40
CA LYS A 361 -16.16 45.38 10.93
C LYS A 361 -16.04 45.53 12.44
N ALA A 362 -15.96 44.41 13.17
CA ALA A 362 -15.83 44.42 14.62
C ALA A 362 -14.43 44.90 15.09
N MET A 363 -13.43 44.89 14.21
CA MET A 363 -12.08 45.39 14.47
C MET A 363 -11.93 46.90 14.27
N LEU A 364 -12.93 47.60 13.72
CA LEU A 364 -12.88 49.04 13.55
C LEU A 364 -13.12 49.75 14.89
N ASP A 365 -12.33 50.76 15.18
CA ASP A 365 -12.47 51.60 16.37
C ASP A 365 -13.73 52.48 16.26
N ASN A 366 -13.93 53.10 15.09
CA ASN A 366 -15.18 53.78 14.75
C ASN A 366 -15.63 53.46 13.32
N ILE A 367 -16.95 53.40 13.11
CA ILE A 367 -17.56 53.23 11.79
C ILE A 367 -17.99 54.62 11.28
N HIS A 368 -17.52 55.00 10.10
CA HIS A 368 -17.86 56.26 9.44
C HIS A 368 -19.18 56.15 8.66
N GLU A 369 -19.84 57.29 8.43
CA GLU A 369 -21.04 57.31 7.59
C GLU A 369 -20.71 56.93 6.13
N PRO A 370 -21.55 56.11 5.46
CA PRO A 370 -21.33 55.71 4.07
C PRO A 370 -21.20 56.91 3.12
N LEU A 371 -20.24 56.85 2.20
CA LEU A 371 -20.09 57.84 1.14
C LEU A 371 -20.97 57.51 -0.08
N ALA A 372 -21.28 58.51 -0.91
CA ALA A 372 -22.15 58.35 -2.08
C ALA A 372 -21.54 57.37 -3.10
N LYS A 373 -22.28 56.31 -3.46
CA LYS A 373 -21.80 55.22 -4.32
C LYS A 373 -21.60 55.69 -5.78
N SER A 374 -20.44 55.40 -6.36
CA SER A 374 -20.18 55.62 -7.78
C SER A 374 -21.00 54.65 -8.64
N PRO A 375 -21.73 55.10 -9.67
CA PRO A 375 -22.53 54.22 -10.53
C PRO A 375 -21.67 53.25 -11.39
N LYS A 376 -20.36 53.47 -11.46
CA LYS A 376 -19.41 52.57 -12.14
C LYS A 376 -18.78 51.53 -11.21
N ASP A 377 -19.02 51.64 -9.90
CA ASP A 377 -18.52 50.71 -8.89
C ASP A 377 -19.67 49.86 -8.33
N SER A 378 -19.59 48.54 -8.56
CA SER A 378 -20.61 47.61 -8.09
C SER A 378 -20.43 47.21 -6.61
N ASN A 379 -19.27 47.49 -6.00
CA ASN A 379 -18.95 47.08 -4.65
C ASN A 379 -19.82 47.79 -3.60
N THR A 380 -19.91 47.16 -2.43
CA THR A 380 -20.52 47.76 -1.23
C THR A 380 -19.44 47.88 -0.18
N TYR A 381 -19.24 49.09 0.34
CA TYR A 381 -18.18 49.41 1.27
C TYR A 381 -18.72 49.67 2.68
N VAL A 382 -17.90 49.32 3.67
CA VAL A 382 -18.00 49.84 5.03
C VAL A 382 -16.76 50.67 5.32
N PHE A 383 -16.98 51.80 5.96
CA PHE A 383 -15.96 52.81 6.19
C PHE A 383 -15.72 52.92 7.68
N GLY A 384 -14.47 53.11 8.10
CA GLY A 384 -14.15 53.36 9.49
C GLY A 384 -12.69 53.70 9.70
N ASP A 385 -12.27 53.72 10.94
CA ASP A 385 -10.87 53.85 11.33
C ASP A 385 -10.44 52.71 12.26
N MET A 386 -9.14 52.42 12.25
CA MET A 386 -8.51 51.45 13.13
C MET A 386 -7.09 51.92 13.44
N CYS A 387 -6.79 52.11 14.72
CA CYS A 387 -5.52 52.61 15.24
C CYS A 387 -5.06 53.93 14.57
N GLY A 388 -6.00 54.83 14.26
CA GLY A 388 -5.72 56.12 13.62
C GLY A 388 -5.54 56.06 12.09
N HIS A 389 -5.78 54.92 11.44
CA HIS A 389 -5.80 54.79 9.99
C HIS A 389 -7.24 54.66 9.46
N ASN A 390 -7.59 55.42 8.43
CA ASN A 390 -8.89 55.30 7.76
C ASN A 390 -8.92 54.05 6.85
N VAL A 391 -9.80 53.10 7.18
CA VAL A 391 -9.97 51.79 6.54
C VAL A 391 -11.28 51.71 5.79
N VAL A 392 -11.24 51.16 4.57
CA VAL A 392 -12.43 50.80 3.81
C VAL A 392 -12.50 49.28 3.58
N ILE A 393 -13.64 48.67 3.91
CA ILE A 393 -13.87 47.23 3.86
C ILE A 393 -14.89 46.89 2.77
N ALA A 394 -14.56 45.94 1.88
CA ALA A 394 -15.48 45.34 0.93
C ALA A 394 -15.55 43.82 1.09
N CYS A 395 -16.68 43.22 0.72
CA CYS A 395 -16.86 41.77 0.69
C CYS A 395 -17.18 41.30 -0.72
N LEU A 396 -16.77 40.08 -1.07
CA LEU A 396 -17.20 39.43 -2.32
C LEU A 396 -18.74 39.26 -2.35
N PRO A 397 -19.37 39.22 -3.54
CA PRO A 397 -20.80 38.96 -3.66
C PRO A 397 -21.22 37.64 -3.01
N SER A 398 -22.38 37.63 -2.35
CA SER A 398 -22.89 36.45 -1.63
C SER A 398 -22.95 35.21 -2.53
N GLY A 399 -22.37 34.10 -2.05
CA GLY A 399 -22.33 32.82 -2.78
C GLY A 399 -21.32 32.78 -3.94
N GLN A 400 -20.50 33.81 -4.15
CA GLN A 400 -19.47 33.85 -5.19
C GLN A 400 -18.07 33.93 -4.54
N TYR A 401 -17.24 32.91 -4.78
CA TYR A 401 -15.84 32.85 -4.34
C TYR A 401 -14.90 32.80 -5.56
N GLY A 402 -13.61 33.08 -5.35
CA GLY A 402 -12.55 32.90 -6.36
C GLY A 402 -11.78 34.17 -6.75
N ILE A 403 -10.59 33.98 -7.33
CA ILE A 403 -9.61 35.05 -7.63
C ILE A 403 -10.18 36.13 -8.54
N ALA A 404 -10.89 35.76 -9.60
CA ALA A 404 -11.43 36.74 -10.57
C ALA A 404 -12.38 37.74 -9.89
N LYS A 405 -13.15 37.30 -8.90
CA LYS A 405 -14.08 38.16 -8.15
C LYS A 405 -13.34 39.04 -7.15
N ALA A 406 -12.35 38.51 -6.45
CA ALA A 406 -11.47 39.29 -5.58
C ALA A 406 -10.71 40.38 -6.35
N ALA A 407 -10.21 40.06 -7.55
CA ALA A 407 -9.55 41.00 -8.44
C ALA A 407 -10.51 42.10 -8.91
N ILE A 408 -11.75 41.76 -9.28
CA ILE A 408 -12.77 42.75 -9.66
C ILE A 408 -13.10 43.68 -8.49
N VAL A 409 -13.30 43.13 -7.28
CA VAL A 409 -13.58 43.94 -6.08
C VAL A 409 -12.40 44.86 -5.76
N ALA A 410 -11.17 44.35 -5.77
CA ALA A 410 -9.97 45.14 -5.51
C ALA A 410 -9.70 46.20 -6.59
N ASN A 411 -9.97 45.90 -7.86
CA ASN A 411 -9.80 46.85 -8.96
C ASN A 411 -10.84 47.97 -8.89
N ASN A 412 -12.12 47.64 -8.65
CA ASN A 412 -13.15 48.65 -8.43
C ASN A 412 -12.83 49.54 -7.21
N MET A 413 -12.31 48.96 -6.13
CA MET A 413 -11.84 49.69 -4.94
C MET A 413 -10.69 50.65 -5.28
N GLN A 414 -9.77 50.28 -6.16
CA GLN A 414 -8.71 51.18 -6.61
C GLN A 414 -9.25 52.41 -7.36
N TRP A 415 -10.32 52.23 -8.13
CA TRP A 415 -10.91 53.32 -8.91
C TRP A 415 -11.68 54.29 -8.02
N SER A 416 -12.34 53.78 -6.99
CA SER A 416 -13.14 54.59 -6.06
C SER A 416 -12.30 55.29 -4.99
N PHE A 417 -11.14 54.75 -4.62
CA PHE A 417 -10.30 55.28 -3.55
C PHE A 417 -8.88 55.59 -4.06
N PRO A 418 -8.61 56.83 -4.49
CA PRO A 418 -7.37 57.16 -5.19
C PRO A 418 -6.11 57.14 -4.31
N CYS A 419 -6.27 57.21 -2.98
CA CYS A 419 -5.17 57.33 -2.02
C CYS A 419 -4.91 56.04 -1.23
N LEU A 420 -5.43 54.89 -1.67
CA LEU A 420 -5.13 53.61 -1.01
C LEU A 420 -3.65 53.27 -1.15
N ALA A 421 -2.93 53.37 -0.03
CA ALA A 421 -1.53 52.99 0.07
C ALA A 421 -1.37 51.47 0.20
N ILE A 422 -2.29 50.81 0.94
CA ILE A 422 -2.22 49.37 1.24
C ILE A 422 -3.58 48.74 0.93
N ARG A 423 -3.55 47.58 0.26
CA ARG A 423 -4.74 46.77 -0.03
C ARG A 423 -4.49 45.34 0.43
N LEU A 424 -5.31 44.88 1.36
CA LEU A 424 -5.19 43.58 2.00
C LEU A 424 -6.39 42.72 1.61
N MET A 425 -6.12 41.49 1.19
CA MET A 425 -7.12 40.43 1.23
C MET A 425 -6.94 39.70 2.55
N VAL A 426 -7.96 39.72 3.40
CA VAL A 426 -7.88 39.14 4.74
C VAL A 426 -9.04 38.17 4.91
N GLY A 427 -8.69 36.93 5.26
CA GLY A 427 -9.64 35.85 5.45
C GLY A 427 -9.01 34.68 6.21
N ILE A 428 -9.80 33.64 6.44
CA ILE A 428 -9.36 32.43 7.15
C ILE A 428 -8.71 31.49 6.13
N GLY A 429 -7.40 31.27 6.25
CA GLY A 429 -6.66 30.32 5.41
C GLY A 429 -6.73 28.88 5.96
N GLY A 430 -6.97 27.90 5.09
CA GLY A 430 -6.77 26.49 5.42
C GLY A 430 -5.29 26.13 5.26
N GLY A 431 -4.67 25.57 6.31
CA GLY A 431 -3.27 25.15 6.26
C GLY A 431 -3.07 23.88 5.43
N ALA A 432 -2.15 23.93 4.47
CA ALA A 432 -1.62 22.74 3.81
C ALA A 432 -0.16 22.55 4.27
N PRO A 433 0.25 21.34 4.74
CA PRO A 433 1.54 21.15 5.38
C PRO A 433 2.71 21.42 4.42
N GLY A 434 3.63 22.29 4.83
CA GLY A 434 4.83 22.70 4.09
C GLY A 434 6.12 22.54 4.93
N ARG A 435 7.22 23.14 4.48
CA ARG A 435 8.54 23.08 5.18
C ARG A 435 8.65 24.00 6.40
N VAL A 436 7.73 24.94 6.56
CA VAL A 436 7.64 25.83 7.73
C VAL A 436 6.47 25.33 8.58
N ASP A 437 6.71 25.14 9.88
CA ASP A 437 5.67 24.74 10.84
C ASP A 437 4.70 25.91 11.02
N VAL A 438 3.55 25.83 10.34
CA VAL A 438 2.46 26.82 10.44
C VAL A 438 1.37 26.22 11.32
N ARG A 439 1.17 26.79 12.49
CA ARG A 439 0.19 26.36 13.51
C ARG A 439 -1.00 27.31 13.52
N LEU A 440 -2.18 26.86 13.97
CA LEU A 440 -3.31 27.79 14.07
C LEU A 440 -3.02 28.83 15.16
N GLY A 441 -3.26 30.09 14.82
CA GLY A 441 -2.85 31.25 15.61
C GLY A 441 -1.71 32.04 14.96
N ASP A 442 -0.96 31.40 14.05
CA ASP A 442 0.05 32.06 13.24
C ASP A 442 -0.60 33.02 12.24
N VAL A 443 0.00 34.20 12.09
CA VAL A 443 -0.40 35.18 11.09
C VAL A 443 0.53 35.02 9.90
N VAL A 444 0.01 34.47 8.81
CA VAL A 444 0.78 34.32 7.57
C VAL A 444 0.63 35.59 6.75
N VAL A 445 1.71 36.37 6.64
CA VAL A 445 1.76 37.56 5.80
C VAL A 445 2.52 37.22 4.53
N SER A 446 1.86 37.33 3.39
CA SER A 446 2.50 37.16 2.09
C SER A 446 2.77 38.52 1.47
N HIS A 447 4.02 38.78 1.10
CA HIS A 447 4.44 39.98 0.39
C HIS A 447 4.73 39.63 -1.08
N PRO A 448 4.19 40.37 -2.05
CA PRO A 448 4.50 40.14 -3.46
C PRO A 448 5.96 40.48 -3.76
N GLU A 449 6.77 39.49 -4.13
CA GLU A 449 8.14 39.68 -4.63
C GLU A 449 8.21 39.35 -6.13
N GLY A 450 8.64 40.32 -6.94
CA GLY A 450 8.73 40.17 -8.40
C GLY A 450 7.36 39.93 -9.07
N PRO A 451 7.24 39.03 -10.06
CA PRO A 451 5.98 38.81 -10.78
C PRO A 451 4.94 37.96 -10.02
N ARG A 452 5.24 37.51 -8.78
CA ARG A 452 4.34 36.67 -7.99
C ARG A 452 3.44 37.52 -7.11
N THR A 453 2.13 37.39 -7.28
CA THR A 453 1.15 37.97 -6.36
C THR A 453 1.15 37.18 -5.05
N GLY A 454 1.04 37.85 -3.90
CA GLY A 454 1.07 37.21 -2.58
C GLY A 454 -0.05 36.19 -2.29
N VAL A 455 -0.94 35.90 -3.24
CA VAL A 455 -2.03 34.92 -3.16
C VAL A 455 -1.99 34.02 -4.40
N VAL A 456 -2.07 32.70 -4.20
CA VAL A 456 -2.00 31.65 -5.25
C VAL A 456 -3.20 30.70 -5.10
N GLN A 457 -3.92 30.37 -6.18
CA GLN A 457 -5.14 29.54 -6.17
C GLN A 457 -4.86 28.04 -6.29
N TYR A 458 -5.67 27.23 -5.58
CA TYR A 458 -5.64 25.77 -5.61
C TYR A 458 -7.09 25.25 -5.48
N ASP A 459 -7.68 24.72 -6.57
CA ASP A 459 -9.09 24.29 -6.60
C ASP A 459 -9.21 22.78 -6.96
N PHE A 460 -10.09 22.06 -6.24
CA PHE A 460 -10.57 20.71 -6.58
C PHE A 460 -12.04 20.76 -7.06
N ALA A 461 -12.35 19.93 -8.07
CA ALA A 461 -13.54 19.87 -8.94
C ALA A 461 -14.91 19.72 -8.21
N GLU A 462 -16.08 20.01 -8.79
CA GLU A 462 -16.57 19.50 -10.08
C GLU A 462 -17.92 20.16 -10.49
N SER A 463 -17.95 20.87 -11.63
CA SER A 463 -19.08 20.97 -12.61
C SER A 463 -18.85 22.17 -13.56
N ALA A 464 -17.93 22.07 -14.52
CA ALA A 464 -17.68 23.13 -15.51
C ALA A 464 -16.90 22.61 -16.75
N PRO A 465 -16.79 23.40 -17.84
CA PRO A 465 -16.45 22.92 -19.19
C PRO A 465 -15.07 22.27 -19.28
N LYS A 466 -14.85 21.50 -20.36
CA LYS A 466 -13.59 20.76 -20.63
C LYS A 466 -12.37 21.62 -20.24
N PRO A 467 -11.51 21.15 -19.32
CA PRO A 467 -10.43 21.95 -18.76
C PRO A 467 -9.44 22.39 -19.83
N ALA A 468 -8.85 23.58 -19.63
CA ALA A 468 -7.79 24.11 -20.47
C ALA A 468 -6.59 23.15 -20.48
N GLN A 469 -5.81 23.16 -21.56
CA GLN A 469 -4.69 22.23 -21.78
C GLN A 469 -3.67 22.22 -20.63
N SER A 470 -3.43 23.38 -19.99
CA SER A 470 -2.54 23.52 -18.83
C SER A 470 -3.02 22.78 -17.58
N GLU A 471 -4.34 22.71 -17.35
CA GLU A 471 -4.92 22.01 -16.18
C GLU A 471 -4.92 20.50 -16.38
N ARG A 472 -5.20 20.04 -17.61
CA ARG A 472 -5.08 18.62 -17.97
C ARG A 472 -3.66 18.11 -17.76
N TRP A 473 -2.67 18.93 -18.10
CA TRP A 473 -1.27 18.61 -17.90
C TRP A 473 -0.87 18.53 -16.44
N ALA A 474 -1.28 19.50 -15.62
CA ALA A 474 -1.02 19.47 -14.18
C ALA A 474 -1.66 18.24 -13.52
N ALA A 475 -2.89 17.89 -13.90
CA ALA A 475 -3.58 16.68 -13.44
C ALA A 475 -2.88 15.39 -13.93
N PHE A 476 -2.36 15.39 -15.16
CA PHE A 476 -1.59 14.27 -15.68
C PHE A 476 -0.30 14.04 -14.88
N LEU A 477 0.50 15.09 -14.65
CA LEU A 477 1.72 15.02 -13.83
C LEU A 477 1.42 14.62 -12.39
N ALA A 478 0.36 15.17 -11.78
CA ALA A 478 -0.07 14.79 -10.44
C ALA A 478 -0.43 13.30 -10.34
N ALA A 479 -1.09 12.76 -11.37
CA ALA A 479 -1.44 11.36 -11.42
C ALA A 479 -0.25 10.41 -11.72
N LEU A 480 0.89 10.92 -12.17
CA LEU A 480 2.13 10.14 -12.25
C LEU A 480 2.80 10.02 -10.87
N LYS A 481 2.65 11.01 -9.98
CA LYS A 481 3.19 10.97 -8.61
C LYS A 481 2.58 9.83 -7.79
N PHE A 482 3.36 9.30 -6.86
CA PHE A 482 2.93 8.35 -5.85
C PHE A 482 3.79 8.51 -4.59
N ASP A 483 3.29 8.05 -3.45
CA ASP A 483 3.98 8.18 -2.17
C ASP A 483 5.32 7.44 -2.19
N GLN A 484 6.34 7.99 -1.51
CA GLN A 484 7.67 7.35 -1.37
C GLN A 484 8.46 7.16 -2.70
N ILE A 485 8.10 7.87 -3.78
CA ILE A 485 8.75 7.78 -5.11
C ILE A 485 10.29 7.94 -5.10
N ASP A 486 10.85 8.67 -4.13
CA ASP A 486 12.28 8.93 -3.95
C ASP A 486 12.90 8.26 -2.71
N ASN A 487 12.13 7.44 -1.98
CA ASN A 487 12.48 6.94 -0.66
C ASN A 487 13.73 6.05 -0.69
N ARG A 488 13.74 5.07 -1.60
CA ARG A 488 14.89 4.16 -1.77
C ARG A 488 16.19 4.89 -2.05
N HIS A 489 16.19 5.84 -2.97
CA HIS A 489 17.37 6.64 -3.30
C HIS A 489 17.88 7.43 -2.07
N SER A 490 16.97 7.99 -1.28
CA SER A 490 17.29 8.76 -0.07
C SER A 490 17.94 7.90 1.03
N ASN A 491 17.48 6.64 1.18
CA ASN A 491 17.98 5.70 2.20
C ASN A 491 19.36 5.10 1.90
N ILE A 492 19.80 5.06 0.64
CA ILE A 492 21.12 4.52 0.29
C ILE A 492 22.22 5.38 0.95
N LYS A 493 23.06 4.76 1.79
CA LYS A 493 24.21 5.42 2.42
C LYS A 493 25.13 6.01 1.36
N MET A 494 25.62 7.23 1.59
CA MET A 494 26.62 7.83 0.71
C MET A 494 27.88 6.99 0.71
N ALA A 495 28.52 6.90 -0.46
CA ALA A 495 29.84 6.29 -0.59
C ALA A 495 30.81 6.97 0.39
N HIS A 496 31.75 6.20 0.94
CA HIS A 496 32.84 6.75 1.72
C HIS A 496 33.60 7.78 0.85
N ALA A 497 34.12 8.86 1.44
CA ALA A 497 34.57 10.05 0.68
C ALA A 497 35.58 9.76 -0.44
N LYS A 498 36.34 8.67 -0.31
CA LYS A 498 37.37 8.25 -1.26
C LYS A 498 37.00 7.04 -2.14
N THR A 499 35.79 6.48 -2.00
CA THR A 499 35.36 5.30 -2.77
C THR A 499 34.54 5.70 -4.00
N CYS A 500 34.35 4.76 -4.94
CA CYS A 500 33.61 4.87 -6.20
C CYS A 500 34.22 5.81 -7.26
N GLN A 501 35.30 6.53 -6.93
CA GLN A 501 35.91 7.51 -7.82
C GLN A 501 36.52 6.88 -9.08
N TRP A 502 36.90 5.60 -9.01
CA TRP A 502 37.47 4.86 -10.12
C TRP A 502 36.49 4.71 -11.30
N LEU A 503 35.17 4.66 -11.04
CA LEU A 503 34.16 4.52 -12.10
C LEU A 503 34.29 5.65 -13.13
N ALA A 504 34.54 6.87 -12.65
CA ALA A 504 34.71 8.04 -13.49
C ALA A 504 35.93 7.99 -14.41
N LYS A 505 36.90 7.11 -14.13
CA LYS A 505 38.10 6.86 -14.93
C LYS A 505 38.03 5.55 -15.72
N HIS A 506 37.00 4.74 -15.50
CA HIS A 506 36.82 3.46 -16.17
C HIS A 506 36.55 3.68 -17.67
N SER A 507 37.18 2.88 -18.52
CA SER A 507 37.06 3.00 -19.98
C SER A 507 35.62 2.89 -20.44
N ASP A 508 34.91 1.86 -19.98
CA ASP A 508 33.55 1.57 -20.46
C ASP A 508 32.54 2.61 -20.00
N TYR A 509 32.65 3.08 -18.75
CA TYR A 509 31.80 4.18 -18.26
C TYR A 509 32.07 5.48 -19.02
N SER A 510 33.35 5.76 -19.32
CA SER A 510 33.73 6.94 -20.09
C SER A 510 33.27 6.84 -21.55
N ASN A 511 33.35 5.64 -22.14
CA ASN A 511 32.92 5.37 -23.52
C ASN A 511 31.40 5.39 -23.64
N TRP A 512 30.68 4.85 -22.66
CA TRP A 512 29.22 4.90 -22.58
C TRP A 512 28.67 6.33 -22.69
N LEU A 513 29.38 7.33 -22.13
CA LEU A 513 28.98 8.73 -22.19
C LEU A 513 29.40 9.47 -23.47
N LYS A 514 30.15 8.82 -24.38
CA LYS A 514 30.61 9.46 -25.62
C LYS A 514 29.65 9.17 -26.77
N THR A 515 29.16 10.23 -27.40
CA THR A 515 28.22 10.16 -28.53
C THR A 515 28.76 9.36 -29.73
N ASN A 516 30.08 9.34 -29.95
CA ASN A 516 30.69 8.60 -31.07
C ASN A 516 30.79 7.08 -30.85
N GLU A 517 30.66 6.61 -29.62
CA GLU A 517 30.62 5.18 -29.28
C GLU A 517 29.18 4.65 -29.17
N PHE A 518 28.19 5.56 -29.20
CA PHE A 518 26.77 5.29 -28.98
C PHE A 518 26.21 4.13 -29.81
N VAL A 519 26.57 4.08 -31.09
CA VAL A 519 26.10 3.06 -32.05
C VAL A 519 26.53 1.65 -31.64
N LYS A 520 27.61 1.48 -30.87
CA LYS A 520 28.10 0.15 -30.48
C LYS A 520 27.36 -0.45 -29.28
N HIS A 521 26.78 0.38 -28.43
CA HIS A 521 26.17 -0.03 -27.17
C HIS A 521 24.73 0.44 -26.99
N HIS A 522 24.16 1.13 -27.98
CA HIS A 522 22.77 1.61 -28.01
C HIS A 522 22.37 2.40 -26.75
N GLY A 523 23.32 3.14 -26.17
CA GLY A 523 23.10 3.88 -24.94
C GLY A 523 22.98 3.06 -23.65
N ILE A 524 23.17 1.73 -23.67
CA ILE A 524 23.00 0.87 -22.49
C ILE A 524 24.32 0.56 -21.77
N LEU A 525 24.33 0.73 -20.45
CA LEU A 525 25.38 0.28 -19.53
C LEU A 525 24.75 -0.60 -18.44
N TRP A 526 25.36 -1.74 -18.14
CA TRP A 526 24.89 -2.67 -17.11
C TRP A 526 25.94 -2.86 -16.03
N ILE A 527 25.61 -2.52 -14.79
CA ILE A 527 26.45 -2.77 -13.61
C ILE A 527 25.92 -3.99 -12.84
N SER A 528 26.66 -5.10 -12.90
CA SER A 528 26.33 -6.34 -12.21
C SER A 528 27.26 -6.62 -11.03
N GLY A 529 26.85 -7.48 -10.12
CA GLY A 529 27.73 -7.96 -9.05
C GLY A 529 27.03 -8.70 -7.92
N LYS A 530 27.82 -9.28 -7.02
CA LYS A 530 27.34 -10.05 -5.85
C LYS A 530 26.36 -9.27 -4.96
N PRO A 531 25.46 -9.93 -4.22
CA PRO A 531 24.67 -9.31 -3.16
C PRO A 531 25.59 -8.58 -2.16
N GLY A 532 25.26 -7.33 -1.81
CA GLY A 532 26.09 -6.54 -0.89
C GLY A 532 27.41 -6.01 -1.46
N ALA A 533 27.67 -6.16 -2.76
CA ALA A 533 28.89 -5.63 -3.41
C ALA A 533 28.92 -4.09 -3.55
N GLY A 534 27.86 -3.36 -3.22
CA GLY A 534 27.84 -1.89 -3.31
C GLY A 534 27.29 -1.32 -4.64
N LYS A 535 26.50 -2.09 -5.39
CA LYS A 535 25.84 -1.66 -6.64
C LYS A 535 25.00 -0.39 -6.47
N SER A 536 24.08 -0.37 -5.50
CA SER A 536 23.24 0.82 -5.26
C SER A 536 24.07 2.04 -4.85
N THR A 537 25.19 1.83 -4.13
CA THR A 537 26.13 2.90 -3.74
C THR A 537 26.85 3.48 -4.95
N ILE A 538 27.35 2.64 -5.87
CA ILE A 538 28.03 3.11 -7.07
C ILE A 538 27.04 3.74 -8.07
N MET A 539 25.81 3.24 -8.16
CA MET A 539 24.72 3.84 -8.95
C MET A 539 24.35 5.23 -8.43
N LYS A 540 24.21 5.39 -7.10
CA LYS A 540 24.00 6.71 -6.48
C LYS A 540 25.16 7.67 -6.75
N PHE A 541 26.40 7.19 -6.71
CA PHE A 541 27.58 7.99 -7.09
C PHE A 541 27.52 8.43 -8.56
N ALA A 542 27.23 7.50 -9.48
CA ALA A 542 27.13 7.76 -10.91
C ALA A 542 26.02 8.77 -11.23
N PHE A 543 24.83 8.61 -10.64
CA PHE A 543 23.71 9.54 -10.75
C PHE A 543 24.08 10.95 -10.23
N ALA A 544 24.63 11.05 -9.01
CA ALA A 544 25.02 12.33 -8.43
C ALA A 544 26.13 13.03 -9.23
N ARG A 545 27.01 12.26 -9.88
CA ARG A 545 28.02 12.79 -10.80
C ARG A 545 27.39 13.29 -12.10
N ALA A 546 26.50 12.51 -12.72
CA ALA A 546 25.81 12.89 -13.94
C ALA A 546 24.99 14.18 -13.72
N LYS A 547 24.25 14.27 -12.62
CA LYS A 547 23.47 15.47 -12.26
C LYS A 547 24.34 16.72 -12.08
N ARG A 548 25.54 16.59 -11.52
CA ARG A 548 26.50 17.71 -11.37
C ARG A 548 27.14 18.16 -12.68
N LYS A 549 27.29 17.25 -13.64
CA LYS A 549 27.91 17.52 -14.95
C LYS A 549 26.90 17.83 -16.06
N ALA A 550 25.60 17.63 -15.80
CA ALA A 550 24.55 17.83 -16.79
C ALA A 550 24.56 19.28 -17.30
N ALA A 551 24.58 19.43 -18.62
CA ALA A 551 24.37 20.71 -19.26
C ALA A 551 22.91 21.18 -19.06
N LYS A 552 22.63 22.46 -19.32
CA LYS A 552 21.26 23.00 -19.25
C LYS A 552 20.26 22.27 -20.15
N ASN A 553 20.73 21.64 -21.22
CA ASN A 553 19.92 20.90 -22.19
C ASN A 553 19.96 19.36 -21.98
N ALA A 554 20.20 18.92 -20.75
CA ALA A 554 20.29 17.49 -20.40
C ALA A 554 19.41 17.15 -19.19
N ALA A 555 18.70 16.03 -19.27
CA ALA A 555 17.86 15.52 -18.19
C ALA A 555 18.46 14.21 -17.63
N VAL A 556 18.76 14.21 -16.33
CA VAL A 556 19.25 13.03 -15.62
C VAL A 556 18.13 12.52 -14.71
N LEU A 557 17.68 11.30 -14.97
CA LEU A 557 16.55 10.65 -14.32
C LEU A 557 17.04 9.45 -13.51
N SER A 558 16.29 9.06 -12.48
CA SER A 558 16.61 7.85 -11.73
C SER A 558 15.40 7.16 -11.14
N PHE A 559 15.47 5.84 -11.06
CA PHE A 559 14.54 5.02 -10.29
C PHE A 559 15.32 3.89 -9.59
N PHE A 560 15.03 3.66 -8.31
CA PHE A 560 15.69 2.64 -7.52
C PHE A 560 14.63 1.70 -6.98
N PHE A 561 14.59 0.47 -7.50
CA PHE A 561 13.64 -0.54 -7.02
C PHE A 561 13.85 -0.82 -5.54
N ASN A 562 12.74 -1.05 -4.84
CA ASN A 562 12.74 -1.32 -3.40
C ASN A 562 11.81 -2.49 -3.10
N ALA A 563 12.39 -3.69 -2.97
CA ALA A 563 11.67 -4.90 -2.56
C ALA A 563 10.98 -4.77 -1.19
N ARG A 564 11.45 -3.83 -0.36
CA ARG A 564 10.90 -3.51 0.98
C ARG A 564 9.91 -2.34 0.98
N GLY A 565 9.73 -1.68 -0.16
CA GLY A 565 8.86 -0.51 -0.32
C GLY A 565 7.40 -0.87 -0.58
N GLU A 566 6.60 0.17 -0.79
CA GLU A 566 5.18 0.04 -1.14
C GLU A 566 5.00 -0.52 -2.56
N ALA A 567 3.75 -0.81 -2.93
CA ALA A 567 3.44 -1.58 -4.15
C ALA A 567 4.08 -1.02 -5.44
N LEU A 568 4.14 0.31 -5.62
CA LEU A 568 4.71 0.93 -6.82
C LEU A 568 6.25 1.03 -6.80
N GLU A 569 6.90 0.94 -5.63
CA GLU A 569 8.38 0.96 -5.55
C GLU A 569 9.04 -0.34 -6.05
N LYS A 570 8.24 -1.40 -6.25
CA LYS A 570 8.69 -2.73 -6.70
C LYS A 570 8.17 -3.14 -8.09
N THR A 571 7.43 -2.28 -8.78
CA THR A 571 6.84 -2.60 -10.09
C THR A 571 7.39 -1.70 -11.20
N THR A 572 7.34 -2.21 -12.43
CA THR A 572 7.69 -1.44 -13.61
C THR A 572 6.72 -0.30 -13.88
N GLU A 573 5.47 -0.38 -13.41
CA GLU A 573 4.52 0.74 -13.46
C GLU A 573 5.07 1.96 -12.71
N GLY A 574 5.50 1.78 -11.45
CA GLY A 574 6.06 2.87 -10.65
C GLY A 574 7.32 3.46 -11.27
N MET A 575 8.16 2.61 -11.87
CA MET A 575 9.34 3.05 -12.62
C MET A 575 8.95 3.96 -13.81
N HIS A 576 8.06 3.52 -14.70
CA HIS A 576 7.65 4.33 -15.86
C HIS A 576 6.97 5.63 -15.43
N ARG A 577 6.14 5.60 -14.38
CA ARG A 577 5.53 6.81 -13.81
C ARG A 577 6.58 7.80 -13.33
N SER A 578 7.57 7.34 -12.57
CA SER A 578 8.65 8.18 -12.03
C SER A 578 9.55 8.74 -13.11
N LEU A 579 9.99 7.91 -14.07
CA LEU A 579 10.84 8.36 -15.16
C LEU A 579 10.13 9.36 -16.07
N LEU A 580 8.86 9.10 -16.42
CA LEU A 580 8.07 10.02 -17.23
C LEU A 580 7.84 11.34 -16.48
N LEU A 581 7.48 11.30 -15.20
CA LEU A 581 7.34 12.51 -14.39
C LEU A 581 8.62 13.34 -14.37
N GLN A 582 9.77 12.73 -14.06
CA GLN A 582 11.06 13.42 -14.00
C GLN A 582 11.47 13.98 -15.36
N LEU A 583 11.19 13.26 -16.45
CA LEU A 583 11.48 13.71 -17.80
C LEU A 583 10.69 14.98 -18.13
N LEU A 584 9.40 14.98 -17.81
CA LEU A 584 8.48 16.07 -18.10
C LEU A 584 8.67 17.29 -17.20
N GLU A 585 9.05 17.10 -15.94
CA GLU A 585 9.43 18.20 -15.05
C GLU A 585 10.73 18.88 -15.50
N LYS A 586 11.64 18.14 -16.17
CA LYS A 586 12.92 18.66 -16.65
C LYS A 586 12.88 19.23 -18.06
N LEU A 587 12.03 18.67 -18.92
CA LEU A 587 11.84 19.08 -20.31
C LEU A 587 10.34 19.38 -20.56
N PRO A 588 9.80 20.48 -20.00
CA PRO A 588 8.38 20.80 -20.10
C PRO A 588 7.90 20.98 -21.54
N GLU A 589 8.78 21.34 -22.47
CA GLU A 589 8.47 21.50 -23.88
C GLU A 589 8.10 20.20 -24.61
N LEU A 590 8.35 19.03 -24.01
CA LEU A 590 7.82 17.76 -24.51
C LEU A 590 6.30 17.63 -24.29
N GLN A 591 5.71 18.49 -23.47
CA GLN A 591 4.28 18.54 -23.20
C GLN A 591 3.45 18.69 -24.47
N THR A 592 3.78 19.66 -25.33
CA THR A 592 2.97 19.97 -26.52
C THR A 592 2.89 18.78 -27.48
N ILE A 593 3.95 17.98 -27.52
CA ILE A 593 4.07 16.78 -28.36
C ILE A 593 3.24 15.64 -27.79
N LEU A 594 3.23 15.48 -26.46
CA LEU A 594 2.45 14.44 -25.81
C LEU A 594 0.95 14.76 -25.81
N ASP A 595 0.57 16.03 -25.77
CA ASP A 595 -0.84 16.45 -25.83
C ASP A 595 -1.51 16.02 -27.16
N GLU A 596 -0.78 16.08 -28.27
CA GLU A 596 -1.24 15.57 -29.57
C GLU A 596 -1.44 14.05 -29.54
N ALA A 597 -0.48 13.31 -28.98
CA ALA A 597 -0.55 11.86 -28.81
C ALA A 597 -1.66 11.41 -27.83
N HIS A 598 -1.94 12.20 -26.79
CA HIS A 598 -3.00 11.96 -25.80
C HIS A 598 -4.41 12.16 -26.37
N SER A 599 -4.58 13.13 -27.28
CA SER A 599 -5.90 13.48 -27.84
C SER A 599 -6.56 12.35 -28.63
N HIS A 600 -5.76 11.48 -29.27
CA HIS A 600 -6.23 10.34 -30.05
C HIS A 600 -6.64 9.11 -29.20
N VAL A 601 -6.27 9.07 -27.91
CA VAL A 601 -6.47 7.91 -27.02
C VAL A 601 -7.48 8.19 -25.89
N ALA A 602 -7.77 9.46 -25.60
CA ALA A 602 -8.70 9.88 -24.56
C ALA A 602 -10.17 9.46 -24.78
N SER A 603 -10.52 8.90 -25.94
CA SER A 603 -11.84 8.29 -26.19
C SER A 603 -11.98 6.85 -25.67
N ALA A 604 -10.91 6.22 -25.19
CA ALA A 604 -10.90 4.78 -24.88
C ALA A 604 -10.97 4.40 -23.38
N HIS A 605 -10.71 5.29 -22.40
CA HIS A 605 -10.63 4.85 -21.00
C HIS A 605 -11.28 5.80 -19.98
N ALA A 606 -12.53 5.50 -19.63
CA ALA A 606 -13.24 5.96 -18.42
C ALA A 606 -13.27 4.88 -17.31
N SER A 607 -12.36 3.90 -17.35
CA SER A 607 -12.11 2.92 -16.29
C SER A 607 -10.68 3.11 -15.79
N GLY A 608 -10.53 3.46 -14.51
CA GLY A 608 -9.27 3.92 -13.90
C GLY A 608 -8.11 2.92 -13.77
N SER A 609 -7.89 2.03 -14.74
CA SER A 609 -6.64 1.26 -14.86
C SER A 609 -5.77 1.87 -15.96
N ARG A 610 -4.77 2.67 -15.59
CA ARG A 610 -3.76 3.15 -16.56
C ARG A 610 -2.79 2.02 -16.82
N ASP A 611 -2.95 1.36 -17.96
CA ASP A 611 -2.09 0.26 -18.39
C ASP A 611 -0.62 0.72 -18.56
N VAL A 612 0.34 -0.08 -18.10
CA VAL A 612 1.80 0.15 -18.21
C VAL A 612 2.20 0.38 -19.68
N THR A 613 1.51 -0.29 -20.61
CA THR A 613 1.69 -0.12 -22.06
C THR A 613 1.52 1.34 -22.49
N HIS A 614 0.56 2.06 -21.91
CA HIS A 614 0.34 3.46 -22.25
C HIS A 614 1.50 4.35 -21.78
N LEU A 615 2.02 4.12 -20.57
CA LEU A 615 3.17 4.84 -20.03
C LEU A 615 4.45 4.59 -20.86
N ARG A 616 4.66 3.35 -21.31
CA ARG A 616 5.75 2.97 -22.23
C ARG A 616 5.67 3.72 -23.55
N ASN A 617 4.48 3.81 -24.14
CA ASN A 617 4.26 4.52 -25.39
C ASN A 617 4.54 6.02 -25.25
N LEU A 618 4.04 6.65 -24.18
CA LEU A 618 4.31 8.08 -23.91
C LEU A 618 5.80 8.34 -23.70
N PHE A 619 6.47 7.49 -22.94
CA PHE A 619 7.91 7.60 -22.71
C PHE A 619 8.70 7.46 -24.02
N SER A 620 8.33 6.51 -24.88
CA SER A 620 8.97 6.32 -26.19
C SER A 620 8.77 7.52 -27.11
N THR A 621 7.56 8.08 -27.14
CA THR A 621 7.25 9.30 -27.90
C THR A 621 8.06 10.48 -27.37
N ALA A 622 8.18 10.63 -26.06
CA ALA A 622 8.98 11.69 -25.45
C ALA A 622 10.47 11.56 -25.83
N VAL A 623 11.01 10.34 -25.76
CA VAL A 623 12.42 10.07 -26.14
C VAL A 623 12.65 10.30 -27.64
N SER A 624 11.72 9.91 -28.50
CA SER A 624 11.80 10.12 -29.95
C SER A 624 11.85 11.61 -30.34
N ASN A 625 11.37 12.49 -29.46
CA ASN A 625 11.27 13.93 -29.69
C ASN A 625 12.29 14.75 -28.89
N LEU A 626 13.37 14.13 -28.41
CA LEU A 626 14.42 14.83 -27.68
C LEU A 626 15.21 15.81 -28.55
N GLY A 627 15.27 15.65 -29.88
CA GLY A 627 16.12 16.49 -30.72
C GLY A 627 17.58 16.47 -30.24
N GLU A 628 18.18 17.64 -29.98
CA GLU A 628 19.56 17.77 -29.49
C GLU A 628 19.72 17.56 -27.97
N ARG A 629 18.64 17.27 -27.24
CA ARG A 629 18.68 17.06 -25.79
C ARG A 629 19.26 15.69 -25.43
N GLN A 630 20.00 15.64 -24.33
CA GLN A 630 20.50 14.39 -23.77
C GLN A 630 19.64 13.94 -22.59
N VAL A 631 19.21 12.68 -22.59
CA VAL A 631 18.54 12.06 -21.44
C VAL A 631 19.40 10.91 -20.93
N THR A 632 19.59 10.83 -19.61
CA THR A 632 20.31 9.73 -18.95
C THR A 632 19.50 9.17 -17.80
N CYS A 633 19.14 7.89 -17.87
CA CYS A 633 18.37 7.18 -16.86
C CYS A 633 19.27 6.26 -16.03
N PHE A 634 19.13 6.29 -14.70
CA PHE A 634 19.75 5.34 -13.78
C PHE A 634 18.68 4.48 -13.13
N ILE A 635 18.65 3.19 -13.45
CA ILE A 635 17.65 2.23 -12.96
C ILE A 635 18.38 1.17 -12.13
N ASP A 636 18.22 1.22 -10.81
CA ASP A 636 18.96 0.38 -9.85
C ASP A 636 18.12 -0.78 -9.32
N ALA A 637 18.78 -1.91 -9.06
CA ALA A 637 18.24 -3.10 -8.39
C ALA A 637 17.13 -3.82 -9.16
N LEU A 638 17.34 -4.11 -10.45
CA LEU A 638 16.37 -4.83 -11.28
C LEU A 638 15.96 -6.19 -10.68
N ASP A 639 16.85 -6.84 -9.92
CA ASP A 639 16.57 -8.10 -9.22
C ASP A 639 15.55 -7.99 -8.08
N GLU A 640 15.14 -6.78 -7.68
CA GLU A 640 14.11 -6.50 -6.68
C GLU A 640 12.69 -6.40 -7.29
N CYS A 641 12.55 -6.50 -8.62
CA CYS A 641 11.29 -6.52 -9.35
C CYS A 641 10.94 -7.94 -9.85
N ALA A 642 9.67 -8.20 -10.19
CA ALA A 642 9.23 -9.48 -10.74
C ALA A 642 9.95 -9.79 -12.07
N GLU A 643 10.43 -11.02 -12.22
CA GLU A 643 11.31 -11.40 -13.34
C GLU A 643 10.66 -11.20 -14.73
N ASP A 644 9.37 -11.49 -14.83
CA ASP A 644 8.56 -11.30 -16.04
C ASP A 644 8.38 -9.82 -16.40
N GLU A 645 8.16 -8.95 -15.41
CA GLU A 645 8.11 -7.51 -15.61
C GLU A 645 9.47 -6.95 -16.07
N VAL A 646 10.56 -7.43 -15.47
CA VAL A 646 11.92 -6.99 -15.81
C VAL A 646 12.28 -7.34 -17.25
N ARG A 647 11.97 -8.56 -17.72
CA ARG A 647 12.25 -8.96 -19.11
C ARG A 647 11.56 -8.03 -20.11
N GLN A 648 10.27 -7.79 -19.91
CA GLN A 648 9.51 -6.87 -20.77
C GLN A 648 10.05 -5.43 -20.73
N MET A 649 10.57 -5.00 -19.58
CA MET A 649 11.19 -3.69 -19.42
C MET A 649 12.53 -3.60 -20.15
N LEU A 650 13.35 -4.65 -20.11
CA LEU A 650 14.61 -4.72 -20.83
C LEU A 650 14.37 -4.69 -22.34
N ASP A 651 13.47 -5.53 -22.85
CA ASP A 651 13.09 -5.54 -24.27
C ASP A 651 12.68 -4.13 -24.74
N PHE A 652 11.87 -3.44 -23.93
CA PHE A 652 11.44 -2.07 -24.19
C PHE A 652 12.62 -1.07 -24.30
N PHE A 653 13.58 -1.09 -23.36
CA PHE A 653 14.71 -0.17 -23.40
C PHE A 653 15.74 -0.54 -24.47
N GLU A 654 15.86 -1.81 -24.84
CA GLU A 654 16.68 -2.25 -25.97
C GLU A 654 16.13 -1.71 -27.29
N ASP A 655 14.82 -1.90 -27.54
CA ASP A 655 14.14 -1.37 -28.71
C ASP A 655 14.26 0.16 -28.77
N LEU A 656 14.08 0.83 -27.62
CA LEU A 656 14.18 2.28 -27.52
C LEU A 656 15.61 2.79 -27.76
N GLY A 657 16.61 2.10 -27.20
CA GLY A 657 18.02 2.42 -27.40
C GLY A 657 18.46 2.23 -28.85
N GLN A 658 18.00 1.15 -29.49
CA GLN A 658 18.26 0.91 -30.92
C GLN A 658 17.62 1.99 -31.80
N CYS A 659 16.35 2.33 -31.53
CA CYS A 659 15.66 3.43 -32.24
C CYS A 659 16.39 4.76 -32.05
N ALA A 660 16.84 5.05 -30.82
CA ALA A 660 17.62 6.25 -30.54
C ALA A 660 18.94 6.27 -31.32
N ALA A 661 19.63 5.14 -31.44
CA ALA A 661 20.88 5.03 -32.20
C ALA A 661 20.68 5.28 -33.69
N GLN A 662 19.61 4.75 -34.27
CA GLN A 662 19.28 4.95 -35.69
C GLN A 662 18.92 6.41 -36.01
N ASN A 663 18.31 7.12 -35.05
CA ASN A 663 17.83 8.49 -35.22
C ASN A 663 18.79 9.55 -34.63
N ASN A 664 20.00 9.17 -34.22
CA ASN A 664 21.00 10.05 -33.58
C ASN A 664 20.46 10.78 -32.32
N ILE A 665 19.62 10.12 -31.54
CA ILE A 665 19.04 10.64 -30.30
C ILE A 665 19.95 10.29 -29.12
N SER A 666 20.28 11.28 -28.30
CA SER A 666 21.17 11.12 -27.14
C SER A 666 20.44 10.55 -25.91
N PHE A 667 20.09 9.27 -25.95
CA PHE A 667 19.38 8.57 -24.86
C PHE A 667 20.23 7.46 -24.23
N TYR A 668 20.53 7.59 -22.94
CA TYR A 668 21.44 6.70 -22.21
C TYR A 668 20.73 6.06 -21.02
N VAL A 669 20.94 4.77 -20.78
CA VAL A 669 20.36 4.02 -19.65
C VAL A 669 21.44 3.21 -18.95
N CYS A 670 21.50 3.32 -17.63
CA CYS A 670 22.36 2.51 -16.78
C CYS A 670 21.51 1.62 -15.87
N PHE A 671 21.67 0.31 -16.00
CA PHE A 671 20.99 -0.70 -15.20
C PHE A 671 21.91 -1.23 -14.10
N SER A 672 21.34 -1.69 -12.98
CA SER A 672 22.08 -2.48 -12.00
C SER A 672 21.32 -3.72 -11.49
N SER A 673 22.01 -4.85 -11.37
CA SER A 673 21.39 -6.09 -10.88
C SER A 673 22.38 -7.05 -10.22
N ARG A 674 21.86 -8.06 -9.53
CA ARG A 674 22.62 -9.28 -9.22
C ARG A 674 22.87 -10.13 -10.48
N HIS A 675 23.73 -11.14 -10.37
CA HIS A 675 23.99 -12.14 -11.42
C HIS A 675 22.80 -13.07 -11.69
N TYR A 676 21.93 -13.22 -10.70
CA TYR A 676 20.71 -14.00 -10.77
C TYR A 676 19.51 -13.09 -10.47
N PRO A 677 18.42 -13.12 -11.26
CA PRO A 677 18.20 -13.96 -12.45
C PRO A 677 19.17 -13.64 -13.59
N HIS A 678 19.48 -14.62 -14.44
CA HIS A 678 20.38 -14.41 -15.59
C HIS A 678 19.63 -13.62 -16.67
N MET A 679 19.77 -12.30 -16.61
CA MET A 679 19.25 -11.37 -17.61
C MET A 679 20.39 -11.05 -18.59
N SER A 680 20.12 -11.12 -19.88
CA SER A 680 21.06 -10.75 -20.93
C SER A 680 20.46 -9.63 -21.76
N VAL A 681 21.29 -8.63 -22.04
CA VAL A 681 20.99 -7.58 -23.01
C VAL A 681 21.81 -7.87 -24.25
N GLN A 682 21.20 -7.79 -25.42
CA GLN A 682 21.82 -8.01 -26.72
C GLN A 682 22.86 -6.93 -27.03
N TYR A 683 22.61 -5.68 -26.60
CA TYR A 683 23.47 -4.52 -26.87
C TYR A 683 23.75 -3.75 -25.58
N GLY A 684 25.02 -3.56 -25.23
CA GLY A 684 25.38 -2.75 -24.07
C GLY A 684 26.77 -3.05 -23.52
N LEU A 685 27.31 -2.13 -22.74
CA LEU A 685 28.55 -2.34 -21.99
C LEU A 685 28.21 -2.99 -20.65
N ARG A 686 29.01 -3.97 -20.21
CA ARG A 686 28.79 -4.66 -18.92
C ARG A 686 29.99 -4.49 -18.01
N LEU A 687 29.72 -4.06 -16.78
CA LEU A 687 30.68 -3.94 -15.71
C LEU A 687 30.27 -4.85 -14.56
N THR A 688 31.15 -5.77 -14.16
CA THR A 688 30.96 -6.60 -12.98
C THR A 688 31.85 -6.09 -11.87
N LEU A 689 31.25 -5.60 -10.77
CA LEU A 689 31.96 -4.83 -9.73
C LEU A 689 33.12 -5.60 -9.10
N GLU A 690 32.90 -6.84 -8.69
CA GLU A 690 33.93 -7.67 -8.06
C GLU A 690 35.13 -7.99 -8.96
N ASP A 691 34.98 -7.85 -10.29
CA ASP A 691 36.08 -8.06 -11.24
C ASP A 691 36.90 -6.77 -11.46
N GLN A 692 36.47 -5.64 -10.89
CA GLN A 692 37.15 -4.36 -11.10
C GLN A 692 38.24 -4.12 -10.06
N VAL A 693 39.44 -3.81 -10.54
CA VAL A 693 40.58 -3.40 -9.68
C VAL A 693 40.22 -2.18 -8.83
N GLY A 694 39.49 -1.22 -9.42
CA GLY A 694 39.03 -0.03 -8.70
C GLY A 694 38.10 -0.35 -7.53
N HIS A 695 37.24 -1.37 -7.67
CA HIS A 695 36.36 -1.83 -6.59
C HIS A 695 37.14 -2.48 -5.45
N THR A 696 38.16 -3.30 -5.77
CA THR A 696 39.09 -3.87 -4.78
C THR A 696 39.84 -2.76 -4.03
N GLN A 697 40.23 -1.70 -4.72
CA GLN A 697 40.87 -0.54 -4.09
C GLN A 697 39.91 0.23 -3.17
N ASP A 698 38.63 0.35 -3.53
CA ASP A 698 37.62 0.97 -2.66
C ASP A 698 37.41 0.20 -1.35
N LEU A 699 37.37 -1.14 -1.43
CA LEU A 699 37.30 -2.01 -0.25
C LEU A 699 38.52 -1.79 0.65
N ARG A 700 39.72 -1.71 0.06
CA ARG A 700 40.96 -1.45 0.79
C ARG A 700 40.95 -0.10 1.48
N GLU A 701 40.57 0.96 0.76
CA GLU A 701 40.50 2.31 1.32
C GLU A 701 39.47 2.38 2.46
N TYR A 702 38.35 1.66 2.35
CA TYR A 702 37.37 1.56 3.44
C TYR A 702 37.98 0.90 4.67
N VAL A 703 38.63 -0.26 4.53
CA VAL A 703 39.30 -0.95 5.64
C VAL A 703 40.35 -0.06 6.29
N CYS A 704 41.27 0.52 5.52
CA CYS A 704 42.32 1.38 6.06
C CYS A 704 41.78 2.63 6.78
N SER A 705 40.61 3.12 6.37
CA SER A 705 39.98 4.32 6.96
C SER A 705 39.14 4.00 8.21
N LYS A 706 38.58 2.79 8.31
CA LYS A 706 37.60 2.41 9.34
C LYS A 706 38.10 1.40 10.35
N LEU A 707 39.14 0.65 10.03
CA LEU A 707 39.75 -0.31 10.93
C LEU A 707 40.83 0.39 11.75
N ASP A 708 40.58 0.55 13.04
CA ASP A 708 41.57 1.09 13.96
C ASP A 708 42.72 0.09 14.07
N THR A 709 43.85 0.31 13.38
CA THR A 709 44.98 -0.65 13.36
C THR A 709 46.35 -0.02 13.59
N GLY A 710 46.42 1.30 13.73
CA GLY A 710 47.69 2.03 13.73
C GLY A 710 48.49 1.85 12.42
N THR A 711 49.73 2.34 12.39
CA THR A 711 50.61 2.35 11.19
C THR A 711 51.59 1.18 11.12
N ASN A 712 51.31 0.07 11.82
CA ASN A 712 52.24 -1.05 11.93
C ASN A 712 52.10 -2.04 10.76
N LYS A 713 53.19 -2.74 10.40
CA LYS A 713 53.23 -3.81 9.38
C LYS A 713 52.17 -4.91 9.55
N GLN A 714 51.68 -5.11 10.78
CA GLN A 714 50.60 -6.05 11.10
C GLN A 714 49.21 -5.61 10.61
N SER A 715 49.00 -4.31 10.35
CA SER A 715 47.77 -3.76 9.77
C SER A 715 47.60 -4.20 8.31
N GLU A 716 48.70 -4.27 7.55
CA GLU A 716 48.67 -4.68 6.15
C GLU A 716 48.28 -6.15 5.99
N ASP A 717 48.80 -7.05 6.85
CA ASP A 717 48.43 -8.48 6.84
C ASP A 717 46.94 -8.68 7.14
N ILE A 718 46.39 -7.94 8.11
CA ILE A 718 44.97 -7.99 8.47
C ILE A 718 44.12 -7.48 7.31
N THR A 719 44.52 -6.35 6.72
CA THR A 719 43.82 -5.77 5.56
C THR A 719 43.79 -6.73 4.39
N ALA A 720 44.93 -7.37 4.07
CA ALA A 720 45.00 -8.37 2.99
C ALA A 720 44.06 -9.56 3.26
N SER A 721 44.04 -10.08 4.48
CA SER A 721 43.17 -11.20 4.86
C SER A 721 41.68 -10.84 4.83
N ILE A 722 41.31 -9.62 5.23
CA ILE A 722 39.94 -9.10 5.10
C ILE A 722 39.52 -9.04 3.63
N LEU A 723 40.37 -8.49 2.76
CA LEU A 723 40.07 -8.36 1.33
C LEU A 723 39.93 -9.72 0.64
N GLU A 724 40.79 -10.68 0.99
CA GLU A 724 40.71 -12.06 0.48
C GLU A 724 39.39 -12.72 0.88
N LYS A 725 39.05 -12.70 2.17
CA LYS A 725 37.80 -13.32 2.68
C LYS A 725 36.54 -12.64 2.16
N ALA A 726 36.57 -11.31 1.99
CA ALA A 726 35.42 -10.55 1.53
C ALA A 726 34.99 -10.93 0.09
N SER A 727 35.91 -11.41 -0.75
CA SER A 727 35.63 -11.82 -2.14
C SER A 727 34.80 -10.78 -2.93
N GLY A 728 35.09 -9.50 -2.72
CA GLY A 728 34.40 -8.37 -3.36
C GLY A 728 33.06 -7.94 -2.74
N VAL A 729 32.62 -8.56 -1.63
CA VAL A 729 31.37 -8.24 -0.94
C VAL A 729 31.58 -7.11 0.09
N PHE A 730 31.20 -5.89 -0.29
CA PHE A 730 31.38 -4.70 0.55
C PHE A 730 30.65 -4.78 1.89
N MET A 731 29.42 -5.32 1.92
CA MET A 731 28.66 -5.53 3.16
C MET A 731 29.40 -6.44 4.16
N TRP A 732 30.10 -7.46 3.67
CA TRP A 732 30.91 -8.32 4.53
C TRP A 732 32.04 -7.52 5.19
N VAL A 733 32.72 -6.67 4.42
CA VAL A 733 33.79 -5.80 4.96
C VAL A 733 33.25 -4.85 6.03
N VAL A 734 32.13 -4.19 5.77
CA VAL A 734 31.51 -3.26 6.74
C VAL A 734 31.23 -3.98 8.07
N LEU A 735 30.58 -5.14 8.01
CA LEU A 735 30.23 -5.91 9.21
C LEU A 735 31.46 -6.45 9.94
N VAL A 736 32.46 -6.94 9.20
CA VAL A 736 33.67 -7.51 9.80
C VAL A 736 34.54 -6.44 10.43
N VAL A 737 34.71 -5.27 9.79
CA VAL A 737 35.45 -4.15 10.39
C VAL A 737 34.82 -3.74 11.72
N ASP A 738 33.50 -3.62 11.78
CA ASP A 738 32.79 -3.31 13.03
C ASP A 738 32.96 -4.39 14.12
N ILE A 739 33.02 -5.68 13.73
CA ILE A 739 33.30 -6.79 14.65
C ILE A 739 34.74 -6.73 15.18
N LEU A 740 35.72 -6.43 14.31
CA LEU A 740 37.13 -6.41 14.68
C LEU A 740 37.49 -5.18 15.51
N ASN A 741 36.90 -4.01 15.23
CA ASN A 741 37.12 -2.79 16.02
C ASN A 741 36.79 -3.02 17.50
N LYS A 742 35.74 -3.78 17.83
CA LYS A 742 35.41 -4.12 19.24
C LYS A 742 36.51 -4.90 19.97
N GLU A 743 37.27 -5.73 19.26
CA GLU A 743 38.42 -6.46 19.82
C GLU A 743 39.68 -5.61 19.83
N PHE A 744 39.81 -4.71 18.86
CA PHE A 744 40.89 -3.74 18.79
C PHE A 744 40.81 -2.70 19.92
N ASP A 745 39.62 -2.16 20.21
CA ASP A 745 39.37 -1.21 21.30
C ASP A 745 39.80 -1.75 22.67
N ARG A 746 39.84 -3.09 22.79
CA ARG A 746 40.31 -3.80 23.99
C ARG A 746 41.84 -4.01 24.01
N GLY A 747 42.56 -3.51 23.02
CA GLY A 747 44.02 -3.65 22.85
C GLY A 747 44.50 -5.05 22.47
N ARG A 748 43.61 -5.96 22.04
CA ARG A 748 43.92 -7.39 21.87
C ARG A 748 44.19 -7.78 20.42
N MET A 749 45.35 -7.39 19.88
CA MET A 749 45.73 -7.70 18.49
C MET A 749 45.74 -9.21 18.15
N PHE A 750 46.12 -10.08 19.09
CA PHE A 750 46.03 -11.52 18.89
C PHE A 750 44.57 -12.00 18.77
N ALA A 751 43.65 -11.37 19.49
CA ALA A 751 42.22 -11.67 19.44
C ALA A 751 41.61 -11.18 18.13
N VAL A 752 42.06 -10.04 17.59
CA VAL A 752 41.68 -9.57 16.24
C VAL A 752 42.05 -10.62 15.18
N LYS A 753 43.30 -11.11 15.17
CA LYS A 753 43.75 -12.15 14.23
C LYS A 753 42.97 -13.46 14.39
N LYS A 754 42.79 -13.91 15.64
CA LYS A 754 42.00 -15.11 15.95
C LYS A 754 40.56 -14.96 15.47
N ARG A 755 39.92 -13.83 15.77
CA ARG A 755 38.53 -13.56 15.38
C ARG A 755 38.38 -13.51 13.87
N LEU A 756 39.29 -12.84 13.16
CA LEU A 756 39.29 -12.83 11.69
C LEU A 756 39.44 -14.24 11.11
N SER A 757 40.23 -15.12 11.72
CA SER A 757 40.34 -16.52 11.28
C SER A 757 39.05 -17.32 11.44
N GLU A 758 38.31 -17.09 12.53
CA GLU A 758 37.02 -17.75 12.84
C GLU A 758 35.85 -17.23 11.99
N ILE A 759 35.92 -15.98 11.52
CA ILE A 759 34.85 -15.39 10.70
C ILE A 759 34.77 -16.10 9.34
N PRO A 760 33.58 -16.59 8.93
CA PRO A 760 33.40 -17.26 7.64
C PRO A 760 33.46 -16.25 6.48
N PRO A 761 33.93 -16.66 5.29
CA PRO A 761 34.01 -15.79 4.11
C PRO A 761 32.65 -15.52 3.45
N GLY A 762 31.66 -16.39 3.65
CA GLY A 762 30.32 -16.23 3.09
C GLY A 762 29.44 -15.28 3.91
N LEU A 763 28.62 -14.48 3.23
CA LEU A 763 27.77 -13.46 3.86
C LEU A 763 26.63 -14.09 4.68
N SER A 764 26.04 -15.19 4.22
CA SER A 764 24.96 -15.91 4.90
C SER A 764 25.46 -16.55 6.20
N GLU A 765 26.64 -17.16 6.16
CA GLU A 765 27.32 -17.71 7.33
C GLU A 765 27.75 -16.61 8.31
N LEU A 766 28.15 -15.44 7.81
CA LEU A 766 28.45 -14.28 8.64
C LEU A 766 27.19 -13.79 9.38
N PHE A 767 26.04 -13.69 8.70
CA PHE A 767 24.78 -13.35 9.37
C PHE A 767 24.41 -14.38 10.44
N MET A 768 24.55 -15.67 10.14
CA MET A 768 24.35 -16.72 11.14
C MET A 768 25.28 -16.55 12.35
N ASN A 769 26.56 -16.25 12.12
CA ASN A 769 27.53 -16.00 13.18
C ASN A 769 27.16 -14.77 14.03
N ILE A 770 26.60 -13.72 13.42
CA ILE A 770 26.11 -12.53 14.14
C ILE A 770 24.90 -12.88 15.01
N LEU A 771 23.93 -13.62 14.48
CA LEU A 771 22.72 -14.03 15.20
C LEU A 771 23.06 -14.97 16.39
N THR A 772 24.00 -15.88 16.19
CA THR A 772 24.40 -16.93 17.16
C THR A 772 25.60 -16.56 18.02
N ARG A 773 26.12 -15.32 17.93
CA ARG A 773 27.32 -14.86 18.65
C ARG A 773 27.23 -15.07 20.17
N ASP A 774 26.02 -14.89 20.71
CA ASP A 774 25.69 -14.97 22.12
C ASP A 774 24.22 -15.40 22.26
N SER A 775 23.86 -15.90 23.45
CA SER A 775 22.48 -16.25 23.80
C SER A 775 21.75 -15.13 24.55
N VAL A 776 22.26 -13.89 24.46
CA VAL A 776 21.67 -12.74 25.14
C VAL A 776 20.47 -12.25 24.34
N ASN A 777 19.34 -12.02 25.01
CA ASN A 777 18.12 -11.44 24.46
C ASN A 777 17.65 -12.11 23.15
N LEU A 778 17.62 -13.45 23.13
CA LEU A 778 17.17 -14.21 21.95
C LEU A 778 15.69 -13.96 21.63
N ASP A 779 14.86 -13.72 22.66
CA ASP A 779 13.45 -13.40 22.47
C ASP A 779 13.27 -12.04 21.78
N ASP A 780 14.06 -11.01 22.17
CA ASP A 780 14.08 -9.70 21.51
C ASP A 780 14.44 -9.86 20.03
N LEU A 781 15.46 -10.68 19.74
CA LEU A 781 15.92 -10.95 18.39
C LEU A 781 14.87 -11.67 17.54
N LEU A 782 14.21 -12.68 18.10
CA LEU A 782 13.18 -13.42 17.40
C LEU A 782 11.99 -12.51 17.06
N LEU A 783 11.51 -11.71 18.03
CA LEU A 783 10.42 -10.77 17.82
C LEU A 783 10.82 -9.66 16.84
N SER A 784 12.03 -9.11 16.95
CA SER A 784 12.60 -8.15 16.00
C SER A 784 12.50 -8.67 14.56
N VAL A 785 13.01 -9.88 14.32
CA VAL A 785 13.00 -10.51 13.00
C VAL A 785 11.57 -10.77 12.52
N GLN A 786 10.68 -11.24 13.39
CA GLN A 786 9.28 -11.50 13.04
C GLN A 786 8.53 -10.22 12.64
N TRP A 787 8.66 -9.16 13.44
CA TRP A 787 8.00 -7.89 13.18
C TRP A 787 8.49 -7.24 11.90
N ILE A 788 9.81 -7.28 11.61
CA ILE A 788 10.35 -6.72 10.37
C ILE A 788 9.94 -7.55 9.14
N LEU A 789 9.85 -8.88 9.26
CA LEU A 789 9.55 -9.75 8.12
C LEU A 789 8.06 -9.87 7.79
N PHE A 790 7.22 -9.93 8.81
CA PHE A 790 5.82 -10.36 8.69
C PHE A 790 4.79 -9.28 9.02
N SER A 791 5.21 -8.06 9.41
CA SER A 791 4.28 -6.95 9.51
C SER A 791 3.64 -6.65 8.16
N LYS A 792 2.37 -6.20 8.18
CA LYS A 792 1.63 -5.86 6.95
C LYS A 792 2.29 -4.70 6.18
N ARG A 793 2.88 -3.76 6.91
CA ARG A 793 3.70 -2.64 6.41
C ARG A 793 4.90 -2.45 7.33
N PRO A 794 5.98 -1.78 6.88
CA PRO A 794 7.08 -1.40 7.76
C PRO A 794 6.58 -0.64 9.00
N LEU A 795 7.11 -1.00 10.17
CA LEU A 795 6.74 -0.38 11.44
C LEU A 795 7.55 0.91 11.64
N ASN A 796 6.90 1.96 12.14
CA ASN A 796 7.64 3.14 12.58
C ASN A 796 8.38 2.86 13.91
N ARG A 797 9.25 3.80 14.33
CA ARG A 797 10.07 3.69 15.54
C ARG A 797 9.27 3.26 16.77
N ARG A 798 8.15 3.95 17.03
CA ARG A 798 7.33 3.75 18.23
C ARG A 798 6.55 2.43 18.13
N GLU A 799 5.97 2.15 16.97
CA GLU A 799 5.28 0.88 16.71
C GLU A 799 6.20 -0.32 16.93
N TYR A 800 7.43 -0.25 16.43
CA TYR A 800 8.42 -1.31 16.61
C TYR A 800 8.77 -1.50 18.10
N TYR A 801 9.06 -0.42 18.82
CA TYR A 801 9.41 -0.48 20.24
C TYR A 801 8.29 -1.14 21.04
N PHE A 802 7.07 -0.61 20.95
CA PHE A 802 5.93 -1.13 21.72
C PHE A 802 5.47 -2.52 21.26
N ALA A 803 5.65 -2.90 19.98
CA ALA A 803 5.35 -4.25 19.52
C ALA A 803 6.32 -5.30 20.10
N LEU A 804 7.60 -4.95 20.30
CA LEU A 804 8.56 -5.80 20.99
C LEU A 804 8.26 -5.83 22.50
N THR A 805 8.07 -4.67 23.14
CA THR A 805 7.72 -4.61 24.57
C THR A 805 6.46 -5.42 24.87
N ALA A 806 5.44 -5.38 24.01
CA ALA A 806 4.23 -6.16 24.17
C ALA A 806 4.44 -7.68 24.08
N GLY A 807 5.48 -8.14 23.39
CA GLY A 807 5.83 -9.56 23.30
C GLY A 807 6.77 -10.02 24.42
N LEU A 808 7.62 -9.12 24.92
CA LEU A 808 8.65 -9.42 25.91
C LEU A 808 8.17 -9.20 27.35
N GLU A 809 7.54 -8.04 27.61
CA GLU A 809 7.14 -7.60 28.94
C GLU A 809 5.79 -6.84 28.87
N PRO A 810 4.66 -7.57 28.69
CA PRO A 810 3.35 -6.96 28.54
C PRO A 810 2.92 -6.11 29.76
N GLU A 811 3.44 -6.41 30.94
CA GLU A 811 3.14 -5.70 32.19
C GLU A 811 3.74 -4.29 32.23
N SER A 812 4.80 -4.05 31.46
CA SER A 812 5.46 -2.74 31.31
C SER A 812 4.82 -1.85 30.23
N LEU A 813 3.73 -2.30 29.59
CA LEU A 813 3.02 -1.49 28.61
C LEU A 813 2.22 -0.37 29.29
N GLY A 814 2.61 0.87 29.02
CA GLY A 814 1.93 2.08 29.47
C GLY A 814 1.78 3.12 28.36
N GLU A 815 1.27 4.30 28.71
CA GLU A 815 1.35 5.45 27.83
C GLU A 815 2.81 5.84 27.60
N TRP A 816 3.12 6.29 26.38
CA TRP A 816 4.47 6.70 26.07
C TRP A 816 4.79 8.03 26.74
N ASP A 817 5.74 8.00 27.67
CA ASP A 817 6.37 9.19 28.22
C ASP A 817 7.71 9.47 27.50
N PRO A 818 7.84 10.60 26.79
CA PRO A 818 9.09 11.00 26.13
C PRO A 818 10.26 11.27 27.09
N GLU A 819 10.01 11.59 28.36
CA GLU A 819 11.05 11.81 29.37
C GLU A 819 11.63 10.49 29.89
N GLU A 820 10.78 9.47 30.08
CA GLU A 820 11.22 8.13 30.51
C GLU A 820 11.80 7.32 29.35
N THR A 821 11.17 7.38 28.17
CA THR A 821 11.58 6.63 26.98
C THR A 821 11.82 7.57 25.79
N PRO A 822 12.97 8.27 25.76
CA PRO A 822 13.30 9.15 24.64
C PRO A 822 13.53 8.35 23.35
N GLU A 823 13.31 8.99 22.21
CA GLU A 823 13.42 8.31 20.90
C GLU A 823 14.81 7.71 20.63
N ASP A 824 15.88 8.33 21.14
CA ASP A 824 17.24 7.79 21.06
C ASP A 824 17.39 6.44 21.78
N SER A 825 16.62 6.22 22.85
CA SER A 825 16.56 4.91 23.51
C SER A 825 15.87 3.86 22.63
N MET A 826 14.82 4.24 21.90
CA MET A 826 14.17 3.35 20.94
C MET A 826 15.09 3.00 19.76
N ASP A 827 15.88 3.96 19.27
CA ASP A 827 16.88 3.69 18.21
C ASP A 827 17.97 2.73 18.69
N ARG A 828 18.44 2.87 19.94
CA ARG A 828 19.33 1.89 20.57
C ARG A 828 18.63 0.53 20.76
N PHE A 829 17.33 0.52 21.01
CA PHE A 829 16.55 -0.72 21.13
C PHE A 829 16.43 -1.46 19.80
N VAL A 830 16.22 -0.76 18.68
CA VAL A 830 16.27 -1.35 17.32
C VAL A 830 17.62 -2.04 17.08
N LEU A 831 18.72 -1.37 17.42
CA LEU A 831 20.07 -1.92 17.24
C LEU A 831 20.35 -3.13 18.14
N SER A 832 19.97 -3.05 19.42
CA SER A 832 20.22 -4.13 20.39
C SER A 832 19.35 -5.36 20.13
N SER A 833 18.04 -5.18 19.94
CA SER A 833 17.10 -6.28 19.63
C SER A 833 17.46 -7.02 18.34
N SER A 834 17.89 -6.31 17.29
CA SER A 834 18.26 -6.93 16.01
C SER A 834 19.71 -7.42 15.90
N LYS A 835 20.51 -7.31 16.98
CA LYS A 835 21.97 -7.51 16.99
C LYS A 835 22.71 -6.68 15.92
N GLY A 836 22.17 -5.50 15.59
CA GLY A 836 22.72 -4.58 14.60
C GLY A 836 22.34 -4.89 13.15
N LEU A 837 21.41 -5.82 12.92
CA LEU A 837 20.94 -6.17 11.57
C LEU A 837 19.74 -5.34 11.11
N ALA A 838 19.16 -4.50 11.97
CA ALA A 838 18.12 -3.55 11.62
C ALA A 838 18.56 -2.09 11.82
N GLU A 839 17.98 -1.17 11.06
CA GLU A 839 18.19 0.27 11.15
C GLU A 839 16.91 1.05 10.82
N MET A 840 16.89 2.33 11.22
CA MET A 840 15.86 3.29 10.83
C MET A 840 16.11 3.81 9.41
N THR A 841 15.05 3.93 8.59
CA THR A 841 15.11 4.63 7.29
C THR A 841 15.33 6.14 7.49
N LYS A 842 15.82 6.81 6.43
CA LYS A 842 16.09 8.26 6.37
C LYS A 842 15.00 9.02 5.59
N SER A 843 13.78 8.48 5.54
CA SER A 843 12.60 9.05 4.89
C SER A 843 11.94 10.15 5.74
N THR A 844 10.99 10.87 5.14
CA THR A 844 10.10 11.80 5.85
C THR A 844 9.32 11.11 6.98
N GLU A 845 9.01 9.82 6.80
CA GLU A 845 8.44 8.95 7.82
C GLU A 845 9.40 7.76 8.07
N PRO A 846 10.25 7.82 9.11
CA PRO A 846 11.22 6.76 9.41
C PRO A 846 10.55 5.46 9.86
N THR A 847 10.94 4.35 9.23
CA THR A 847 10.49 2.99 9.56
C THR A 847 11.68 2.08 9.82
N VAL A 848 11.43 0.99 10.54
CA VAL A 848 12.44 -0.03 10.84
C VAL A 848 12.55 -0.99 9.67
N GLN A 849 13.78 -1.23 9.20
CA GLN A 849 14.09 -2.20 8.16
C GLN A 849 15.40 -2.93 8.47
N PHE A 850 15.67 -4.04 7.79
CA PHE A 850 17.01 -4.62 7.80
C PHE A 850 18.03 -3.67 7.14
N ILE A 851 19.28 -3.71 7.63
CA ILE A 851 20.40 -2.92 7.10
C ILE A 851 20.68 -3.19 5.62
N HIS A 852 20.26 -4.35 5.11
CA HIS A 852 20.43 -4.73 3.70
C HIS A 852 19.44 -5.84 3.31
N GLU A 853 19.09 -5.89 2.03
CA GLU A 853 18.18 -6.92 1.49
C GLU A 853 18.71 -8.34 1.66
N SER A 854 20.04 -8.49 1.64
CA SER A 854 20.71 -9.78 1.86
C SER A 854 20.41 -10.40 3.22
N VAL A 855 20.06 -9.60 4.24
CA VAL A 855 19.62 -10.14 5.55
C VAL A 855 18.28 -10.85 5.39
N ARG A 856 17.33 -10.21 4.70
CA ARG A 856 16.01 -10.78 4.40
C ARG A 856 16.13 -12.03 3.51
N ASP A 857 16.98 -11.98 2.49
CA ASP A 857 17.27 -13.15 1.64
C ASP A 857 17.84 -14.32 2.44
N PHE A 858 18.80 -14.06 3.32
CA PHE A 858 19.36 -15.09 4.19
C PHE A 858 18.27 -15.73 5.07
N LEU A 859 17.44 -14.90 5.72
CA LEU A 859 16.38 -15.36 6.61
C LEU A 859 15.30 -16.17 5.88
N LEU A 860 14.86 -15.72 4.70
CA LEU A 860 13.74 -16.32 3.95
C LEU A 860 14.15 -17.36 2.90
N LYS A 861 15.20 -17.10 2.11
CA LYS A 861 15.61 -17.93 0.95
C LYS A 861 16.68 -18.95 1.33
N ASP A 862 17.70 -18.55 2.10
CA ASP A 862 18.83 -19.43 2.46
C ASP A 862 18.52 -20.32 3.67
N LYS A 863 17.25 -20.43 4.07
CA LYS A 863 16.79 -21.19 5.24
C LYS A 863 17.44 -20.72 6.55
N GLY A 864 17.84 -19.46 6.64
CA GLY A 864 18.40 -18.85 7.85
C GLY A 864 17.46 -19.00 9.04
N LEU A 865 16.16 -18.69 8.88
CA LEU A 865 15.14 -18.87 9.92
C LEU A 865 14.87 -20.31 10.36
N LYS A 866 15.24 -21.31 9.54
CA LYS A 866 15.10 -22.73 9.92
C LYS A 866 16.35 -23.28 10.61
N SER A 867 17.48 -22.60 10.37
CA SER A 867 18.79 -23.01 10.85
C SER A 867 19.13 -22.31 12.17
N PHE A 868 18.62 -21.10 12.36
CA PHE A 868 18.39 -20.45 13.65
C PHE A 868 17.14 -21.06 14.30
#